data_AF-A0A6A9UR72-F1
#
_entry.id   AF-A0A6A9UR72-F1
#
_cell.length_a   1.000
_cell.length_b   1.000
_cell.length_c   1.000
_cell.angle_alpha   90.00
_cell.angle_beta   90.00
_cell.angle_gamma   90.00
#
_symmetry.space_group_name_H-M   'P 1'
#
loop_
_entity.id
_entity.type
_entity.pdbx_description
1 polymer ?
#
loop_
_entity_poly.entity_id
_entity_poly.type
_entity_poly.pdbx_seq_one_letter_code
_entity_poly.pdbx_strand_id
1 'polypeptide(L)'
;MPTPTPLPAHVPTPTGIPTPRRGDPAHPTRGRAVLALLLALVLLPVGLVPRAAAEVRDGLPGLDGSDSALLRQAGHRIAPGLDLTSFSRLQPGGWVTGHVMTADLSTPSLSLDVADGGTVSASNDTVSGFAAEADAVAAVNGDYFDMNASDAPVGTNVSPTAGLRTAASDPRQAFTLVDGRAVVQELASAATVAFDGRTVDVDAVNSPSWRTDELAVFTPVWGSHPVGRLVGAAEPVRVAVVADGVVRSVGEDHSVLAAPAGEGETLLVARGDARARLDGLRPGQPVAVDLRASSDVDLAVGGSQRLLTDGVPTREDQVTAARTAVGVSRDGTRLWVVAVDGRQADAHGMTIQELAALMADLGAWNAINLDGGGSTTLVARPAGEQQLQVVNRPSDGQERLDSNALVFRSSATGPAEDVLARPLLDPPVGLDADGAHDLLPGLSRTVVGVGLDADLAGTAARGRFTAAPGAVLRTDGGAALDEEAAPDGARDGVVVRGRAPGRGTVSYAGRLPGGRVSDRVELTVHGEMTRLEPSSPVLALPDAPPGEASAELSLTAYDADGFAVPVETRDVEVGAGPGLAVTTSGPTGFAVTATGTDADASEVRLRVLDTEVVVPVTIGFRTSPVADFSDGEDWQVGTARATATLSPAPGPDGAPAVALDYDFTTSTATRGAYALPPAPLPVPGQPQAFTLWIEGDGHGAWPRLQVTRGDGTSTNLDGPHVDWTGWRQVTFAVPAGTAYPLTVTAIRFMEIDAADSYTGRVAVAGLDAQVAADVEQPEEPFRPDPVLLAQGDVDERPQRVAVMSDTQFVARDGADGDLVRAGRRTLREIVAARPDLLVVAGDLVDEASEADLALARQLLEEEVGDAVPWVYVPGNHEVMGGTIERFEQFFGPARTSRDLGPTRVITLDSSSGTLHPGGSTEQLRELEALLDDAAADRGTTGVVVVQHHPVDDPHPDAASQLTDRVEAAALQRLLTRFRAGGKSVALVTGHVGTFSADARGGVSRIINGNSGKSPSGAADEGGFTGWTMLGIDPGAGIVPASPEAVTDRTEWLVAETHARVDSLTLQAPDRLAVGGQAEVTATVVQDGGREVAVAWPVTATWSGDGVRLAGSRGPAVVELDPASGRLTAVGAGTATVTVEVNGETAEQRVVVGR
;
A
#
# COMPACT_ATOMS: atom_id res chain seq x y z
N MET A 1 -56.43 -25.76 40.22
CA MET A 1 -56.87 -24.51 39.58
C MET A 1 -56.35 -23.35 40.42
N PRO A 2 -55.21 -22.76 40.04
CA PRO A 2 -54.44 -21.88 40.92
C PRO A 2 -54.30 -20.44 40.39
N THR A 3 -54.17 -19.51 41.31
CA THR A 3 -53.30 -18.33 41.23
C THR A 3 -52.22 -18.54 42.30
N PRO A 4 -50.94 -18.14 42.07
CA PRO A 4 -50.55 -16.75 42.28
C PRO A 4 -49.44 -16.22 41.35
N THR A 5 -49.16 -14.93 41.56
CA THR A 5 -48.35 -13.90 40.89
C THR A 5 -46.80 -14.07 41.07
N PRO A 6 -45.92 -13.14 40.62
CA PRO A 6 -44.76 -13.42 39.78
C PRO A 6 -43.40 -13.44 40.51
N LEU A 7 -42.37 -13.93 39.82
CA LEU A 7 -40.96 -13.94 40.25
C LEU A 7 -40.19 -12.70 39.74
N PRO A 8 -39.32 -12.09 40.58
CA PRO A 8 -38.08 -11.46 40.17
C PRO A 8 -36.87 -12.35 40.48
N ALA A 9 -35.75 -12.15 39.77
CA ALA A 9 -34.50 -12.87 39.98
C ALA A 9 -33.55 -12.09 40.90
N HIS A 10 -33.03 -12.76 41.94
CA HIS A 10 -31.88 -12.32 42.74
C HIS A 10 -30.94 -13.51 43.03
N VAL A 11 -29.65 -13.17 43.08
CA VAL A 11 -28.44 -13.92 43.47
C VAL A 11 -28.57 -14.61 44.85
N PRO A 12 -27.74 -15.63 45.15
CA PRO A 12 -26.88 -15.51 46.34
C PRO A 12 -25.50 -16.21 46.26
N THR A 13 -24.52 -15.66 47.00
CA THR A 13 -23.33 -16.34 47.57
C THR A 13 -23.73 -17.19 48.81
N PRO A 14 -22.88 -18.08 49.37
CA PRO A 14 -22.14 -17.69 50.59
C PRO A 14 -20.81 -18.45 50.89
N THR A 15 -20.20 -17.99 51.99
CA THR A 15 -18.93 -18.28 52.69
C THR A 15 -18.90 -19.54 53.60
N GLY A 16 -17.71 -19.98 54.05
CA GLY A 16 -17.50 -20.51 55.42
C GLY A 16 -16.72 -21.85 55.63
N ILE A 17 -15.62 -21.79 56.41
CA ILE A 17 -14.67 -22.86 56.86
C ILE A 17 -15.23 -23.66 58.08
N PRO A 18 -14.77 -24.91 58.38
CA PRO A 18 -13.81 -25.15 59.50
C PRO A 18 -12.78 -26.31 59.31
N THR A 19 -11.71 -26.30 60.13
CA THR A 19 -10.56 -27.23 60.29
C THR A 19 -10.85 -28.45 61.21
N PRO A 20 -9.87 -29.22 61.77
CA PRO A 20 -8.93 -30.22 61.21
C PRO A 20 -9.02 -31.62 61.92
N ARG A 21 -8.36 -32.70 61.43
CA ARG A 21 -7.85 -33.83 62.28
C ARG A 21 -6.94 -34.87 61.59
N ARG A 22 -5.71 -34.95 62.13
CA ARG A 22 -4.72 -36.05 62.35
C ARG A 22 -4.92 -37.45 61.75
N GLY A 23 -3.81 -38.01 61.22
CA GLY A 23 -3.51 -39.46 61.26
C GLY A 23 -2.40 -39.95 60.32
N ASP A 24 -1.12 -39.78 60.73
CA ASP A 24 0.09 -40.49 60.24
C ASP A 24 0.00 -42.03 60.49
N PRO A 25 0.92 -42.96 60.04
CA PRO A 25 2.32 -42.75 59.62
C PRO A 25 2.92 -43.67 58.49
N ALA A 26 4.20 -43.42 58.18
CA ALA A 26 5.29 -44.39 57.90
C ALA A 26 5.74 -44.72 56.44
N HIS A 27 6.77 -43.98 55.97
CA HIS A 27 8.12 -44.39 55.50
C HIS A 27 8.51 -45.90 55.31
N PRO A 28 9.70 -46.24 54.73
CA PRO A 28 10.54 -45.63 53.67
C PRO A 28 11.28 -46.66 52.75
N THR A 29 11.94 -46.25 51.65
CA THR A 29 13.26 -46.77 51.15
C THR A 29 13.68 -45.97 49.91
N ARG A 30 14.74 -45.15 49.85
CA ARG A 30 16.22 -45.30 50.03
C ARG A 30 16.98 -45.41 48.67
N GLY A 31 17.87 -44.44 48.42
CA GLY A 31 19.09 -44.58 47.60
C GLY A 31 19.33 -43.47 46.57
N ARG A 32 19.73 -42.24 46.94
CA ARG A 32 21.11 -41.69 47.14
C ARG A 32 21.95 -41.43 45.86
N ALA A 33 22.15 -40.14 45.54
CA ALA A 33 23.45 -39.48 45.29
C ALA A 33 23.22 -37.95 45.14
N VAL A 34 23.65 -37.08 46.07
CA VAL A 34 24.89 -36.25 46.02
C VAL A 34 24.74 -35.12 44.96
N LEU A 35 24.78 -33.80 45.20
CA LEU A 35 25.68 -32.96 46.01
C LEU A 35 25.17 -31.48 46.08
N ALA A 36 25.51 -30.80 47.18
CA ALA A 36 25.76 -29.36 47.36
C ALA A 36 24.65 -28.31 47.14
N LEU A 37 24.11 -27.85 48.28
CA LEU A 37 23.63 -26.49 48.50
C LEU A 37 24.74 -25.71 49.23
N LEU A 38 25.21 -24.59 48.66
CA LEU A 38 25.79 -23.47 49.42
C LEU A 38 25.80 -22.20 48.55
N LEU A 39 25.04 -21.21 49.03
CA LEU A 39 25.10 -19.77 48.78
C LEU A 39 26.09 -19.27 47.69
N ALA A 40 25.53 -18.73 46.61
CA ALA A 40 26.10 -17.58 45.92
C ALA A 40 25.01 -16.49 45.86
N LEU A 41 25.24 -15.47 46.68
CA LEU A 41 24.61 -14.16 46.62
C LEU A 41 24.87 -13.60 45.21
N VAL A 42 23.88 -13.61 44.32
CA VAL A 42 23.87 -12.73 43.15
C VAL A 42 22.73 -11.75 43.37
N LEU A 43 23.11 -10.56 43.83
CA LEU A 43 22.32 -9.35 43.60
C LEU A 43 22.09 -9.27 42.08
N LEU A 44 20.89 -9.62 41.62
CA LEU A 44 20.39 -9.05 40.38
C LEU A 44 20.14 -7.57 40.68
N PRO A 45 20.80 -6.63 39.98
CA PRO A 45 20.27 -5.28 39.96
C PRO A 45 18.97 -5.40 39.18
N VAL A 46 17.84 -5.35 39.89
CA VAL A 46 16.62 -4.80 39.28
C VAL A 46 16.92 -3.33 39.10
N GLY A 47 17.73 -3.00 38.10
CA GLY A 47 17.69 -1.70 37.50
C GLY A 47 16.33 -1.63 36.85
N LEU A 48 15.41 -0.86 37.43
CA LEU A 48 14.43 -0.18 36.60
C LEU A 48 15.26 0.57 35.57
N VAL A 49 15.39 0.00 34.37
CA VAL A 49 15.82 0.77 33.21
C VAL A 49 14.73 1.82 33.06
N PRO A 50 15.04 3.12 33.18
CA PRO A 50 14.04 4.14 32.91
C PRO A 50 13.50 3.89 31.51
N ARG A 51 12.17 3.88 31.41
CA ARG A 51 11.45 3.78 30.14
C ARG A 51 11.95 4.92 29.25
N ALA A 52 12.28 4.64 27.99
CA ALA A 52 12.78 5.64 27.08
C ALA A 52 11.81 6.82 27.03
N ALA A 53 12.34 8.04 27.07
CA ALA A 53 11.64 9.29 26.80
C ALA A 53 10.60 9.09 25.72
N ALA A 54 11.12 8.64 24.57
CA ALA A 54 10.51 8.65 23.25
C ALA A 54 9.22 7.82 23.08
N GLU A 55 8.86 6.93 24.01
CA GLU A 55 7.62 6.17 23.90
C GLU A 55 6.38 7.06 24.14
N VAL A 56 5.37 6.94 23.26
CA VAL A 56 4.05 7.58 23.43
C VAL A 56 3.47 7.19 24.80
N ARG A 57 3.13 8.19 25.62
CA ARG A 57 2.91 8.00 27.07
C ARG A 57 1.66 7.19 27.42
N ASP A 58 0.60 7.30 26.61
CA ASP A 58 -0.72 6.70 26.86
C ASP A 58 -1.00 5.46 25.99
N GLY A 59 0.02 4.93 25.31
CA GLY A 59 -0.17 3.95 24.24
C GLY A 59 -0.75 4.60 22.98
N LEU A 60 -0.85 3.81 21.91
CA LEU A 60 -1.40 4.28 20.65
C LEU A 60 -2.94 4.34 20.73
N PRO A 61 -3.60 5.32 20.09
CA PRO A 61 -5.06 5.37 20.03
C PRO A 61 -5.63 4.13 19.33
N GLY A 62 -6.82 3.69 19.74
CA GLY A 62 -7.57 2.64 19.04
C GLY A 62 -8.03 3.15 17.68
N LEU A 63 -7.54 2.53 16.60
CA LEU A 63 -7.83 2.92 15.21
C LEU A 63 -8.40 1.77 14.36
N ASP A 64 -8.59 0.62 15.00
CA ASP A 64 -9.19 -0.59 14.45
C ASP A 64 -10.69 -0.43 14.17
N GLY A 65 -11.42 0.33 14.98
CA GLY A 65 -12.86 0.62 14.76
C GLY A 65 -13.74 -0.65 14.71
N SER A 66 -15.06 -0.51 14.66
CA SER A 66 -15.94 -1.71 14.57
C SER A 66 -15.97 -2.35 13.19
N ASP A 67 -15.74 -1.57 12.13
CA ASP A 67 -15.89 -1.99 10.72
C ASP A 67 -14.64 -1.70 9.87
N SER A 68 -13.50 -1.40 10.50
CA SER A 68 -12.23 -1.18 9.80
C SER A 68 -11.23 -2.29 10.08
N ALA A 69 -10.26 -2.46 9.18
CA ALA A 69 -9.12 -3.36 9.34
C ALA A 69 -7.85 -2.51 9.41
N LEU A 70 -7.26 -2.37 10.61
CA LEU A 70 -6.05 -1.59 10.82
C LEU A 70 -4.85 -2.32 10.21
N LEU A 71 -4.18 -1.67 9.25
CA LEU A 71 -3.05 -2.28 8.55
C LEU A 71 -1.73 -1.90 9.21
N ARG A 72 -1.54 -0.62 9.48
CA ARG A 72 -0.30 -0.05 10.05
C ARG A 72 -0.63 1.08 11.00
N GLN A 73 0.18 1.22 12.04
CA GLN A 73 0.14 2.35 12.94
C GLN A 73 1.53 2.62 13.49
N ALA A 74 1.91 3.89 13.58
CA ALA A 74 3.19 4.33 14.14
C ALA A 74 2.97 5.59 14.98
N GLY A 75 3.64 5.68 16.13
CA GLY A 75 3.49 6.78 17.09
C GLY A 75 4.81 7.51 17.33
N HIS A 76 4.74 8.84 17.32
CA HIS A 76 5.87 9.75 17.48
C HIS A 76 5.51 10.83 18.50
N ARG A 77 6.47 11.23 19.35
CA ARG A 77 6.27 12.39 20.23
C ARG A 77 6.66 13.67 19.51
N ILE A 78 5.96 14.77 19.79
CA ILE A 78 6.25 16.09 19.23
C ILE A 78 6.83 17.03 20.28
N ALA A 79 6.11 17.20 21.40
CA ALA A 79 6.49 18.03 22.54
C ALA A 79 5.87 17.48 23.83
N PRO A 80 6.24 17.97 25.02
CA PRO A 80 5.55 17.56 26.25
C PRO A 80 4.03 17.80 26.16
N GLY A 81 3.24 16.73 26.32
CA GLY A 81 1.78 16.79 26.22
C GLY A 81 1.24 16.75 24.78
N LEU A 82 2.09 16.52 23.77
CA LEU A 82 1.69 16.45 22.36
C LEU A 82 2.33 15.25 21.65
N ASP A 83 1.48 14.29 21.28
CA ASP A 83 1.86 13.07 20.57
C ASP A 83 1.19 13.02 19.19
N LEU A 84 1.79 12.32 18.23
CA LEU A 84 1.30 12.13 16.88
C LEU A 84 1.27 10.65 16.53
N THR A 85 0.16 10.19 15.96
CA THR A 85 0.01 8.80 15.50
C THR A 85 -0.39 8.80 14.04
N SER A 86 0.35 8.09 13.20
CA SER A 86 -0.01 7.86 11.79
C SER A 86 -0.58 6.46 11.62
N PHE A 87 -1.53 6.29 10.71
CA PHE A 87 -2.17 5.00 10.46
C PHE A 87 -2.53 4.80 9.00
N SER A 88 -2.65 3.53 8.61
CA SER A 88 -3.30 3.10 7.39
C SER A 88 -4.27 1.97 7.73
N ARG A 89 -5.49 2.04 7.20
CA ARG A 89 -6.55 1.04 7.43
C ARG A 89 -7.46 0.90 6.21
N LEU A 90 -8.07 -0.27 6.06
CA LEU A 90 -9.21 -0.47 5.17
C LEU A 90 -10.51 -0.20 5.94
N GLN A 91 -11.46 0.50 5.33
CA GLN A 91 -12.81 0.70 5.87
C GLN A 91 -13.84 0.60 4.73
N PRO A 92 -15.17 0.62 4.98
CA PRO A 92 -16.18 0.45 3.95
C PRO A 92 -16.06 1.38 2.72
N GLY A 93 -15.54 2.60 2.89
CA GLY A 93 -15.29 3.52 1.77
C GLY A 93 -14.02 3.23 0.95
N GLY A 94 -13.12 2.37 1.45
CA GLY A 94 -11.82 2.06 0.84
C GLY A 94 -10.63 2.30 1.79
N TRP A 95 -9.41 2.38 1.23
CA TRP A 95 -8.18 2.60 1.99
C TRP A 95 -8.08 4.02 2.54
N VAL A 96 -7.78 4.15 3.82
CA VAL A 96 -7.54 5.43 4.48
C VAL A 96 -6.15 5.45 5.07
N THR A 97 -5.42 6.51 4.76
CA THR A 97 -4.21 6.92 5.47
C THR A 97 -4.51 8.22 6.20
N GLY A 98 -4.12 8.30 7.46
CA GLY A 98 -4.42 9.46 8.29
C GLY A 98 -3.51 9.59 9.50
N HIS A 99 -3.66 10.71 10.19
CA HIS A 99 -2.81 11.12 11.29
C HIS A 99 -3.66 11.71 12.41
N VAL A 100 -3.33 11.35 13.65
CA VAL A 100 -4.01 11.79 14.87
C VAL A 100 -2.99 12.42 15.80
N MET A 101 -3.06 13.74 15.95
CA MET A 101 -2.31 14.47 16.97
C MET A 101 -3.15 14.56 18.24
N THR A 102 -2.61 14.07 19.35
CA THR A 102 -3.28 14.03 20.66
C THR A 102 -2.61 15.02 21.59
N ALA A 103 -3.39 15.97 22.11
CA ALA A 103 -2.89 17.02 23.00
C ALA A 103 -3.49 16.91 24.41
N ASP A 104 -2.64 16.94 25.43
CA ASP A 104 -3.02 17.06 26.85
C ASP A 104 -2.88 18.52 27.29
N LEU A 105 -4.00 19.23 27.30
CA LEU A 105 -4.11 20.65 27.67
C LEU A 105 -3.87 20.90 29.16
N SER A 106 -3.76 19.86 29.99
CA SER A 106 -3.32 20.02 31.38
C SER A 106 -1.80 20.22 31.49
N THR A 107 -1.05 20.01 30.40
CA THR A 107 0.39 20.22 30.34
C THR A 107 0.74 21.70 30.34
N PRO A 108 1.38 22.26 31.38
CA PRO A 108 1.56 23.71 31.50
C PRO A 108 2.42 24.35 30.42
N SER A 109 3.30 23.57 29.79
CA SER A 109 4.18 24.06 28.72
C SER A 109 3.47 24.15 27.37
N LEU A 110 2.36 23.44 27.16
CA LEU A 110 1.64 23.36 25.90
C LEU A 110 0.61 24.49 25.81
N SER A 111 0.60 25.20 24.69
CA SER A 111 -0.37 26.27 24.40
C SER A 111 -0.79 26.25 22.93
N LEU A 112 -1.96 26.81 22.63
CA LEU A 112 -2.51 26.87 21.27
C LEU A 112 -2.71 28.32 20.85
N ASP A 113 -2.71 28.58 19.54
CA ASP A 113 -3.06 29.87 18.94
C ASP A 113 -3.73 29.64 17.57
N VAL A 114 -4.34 30.70 17.01
CA VAL A 114 -4.76 30.75 15.60
C VAL A 114 -3.82 31.70 14.89
N ALA A 115 -3.02 31.17 13.98
CA ALA A 115 -2.06 31.94 13.20
C ALA A 115 -2.65 32.33 11.84
N ASP A 116 -2.44 33.58 11.44
CA ASP A 116 -2.75 34.14 10.13
C ASP A 116 -1.59 35.06 9.71
N GLY A 117 -1.62 35.62 8.50
CA GLY A 117 -0.56 36.49 7.97
C GLY A 117 -0.49 37.89 8.59
N GLY A 118 -1.02 38.09 9.81
CA GLY A 118 -1.13 39.37 10.51
C GLY A 118 -2.39 40.17 10.16
N THR A 119 -3.01 39.91 9.01
CA THR A 119 -4.33 40.41 8.59
C THR A 119 -5.17 39.27 8.03
N VAL A 120 -6.49 39.40 8.01
CA VAL A 120 -7.38 38.28 7.65
C VAL A 120 -7.69 38.20 6.16
N SER A 121 -7.79 39.31 5.43
CA SER A 121 -7.93 39.29 3.96
C SER A 121 -6.56 39.30 3.30
N ALA A 122 -6.43 38.54 2.20
CA ALA A 122 -5.16 38.21 1.56
C ALA A 122 -4.17 37.51 2.51
N SER A 123 -4.65 36.90 3.61
CA SER A 123 -3.88 35.90 4.35
C SER A 123 -3.80 34.67 3.47
N ASN A 124 -2.61 34.36 2.98
CA ASN A 124 -2.44 33.39 1.91
C ASN A 124 -1.05 32.76 2.03
N ASP A 125 -0.93 31.80 2.94
CA ASP A 125 0.33 31.08 3.20
C ASP A 125 0.04 29.60 3.46
N THR A 126 1.07 28.75 3.38
CA THR A 126 0.92 27.33 3.72
C THR A 126 0.81 27.17 5.24
N VAL A 127 0.27 26.01 5.68
CA VAL A 127 0.25 25.66 7.10
C VAL A 127 1.68 25.61 7.67
N SER A 128 2.65 25.11 6.90
CA SER A 128 4.08 25.21 7.24
C SER A 128 4.54 26.65 7.48
N GLY A 129 4.12 27.59 6.61
CA GLY A 129 4.44 29.02 6.72
C GLY A 129 3.90 29.65 8.00
N PHE A 130 2.60 29.48 8.26
CA PHE A 130 1.96 29.96 9.50
C PHE A 130 2.60 29.37 10.76
N ALA A 131 2.89 28.06 10.75
CA ALA A 131 3.52 27.39 11.88
C ALA A 131 4.94 27.93 12.16
N ALA A 132 5.71 28.19 11.10
CA ALA A 132 7.06 28.75 11.24
C ALA A 132 7.03 30.20 11.78
N GLU A 133 6.13 31.05 11.29
CA GLU A 133 5.99 32.43 11.79
C GLU A 133 5.53 32.46 13.26
N ALA A 134 4.67 31.52 13.65
CA ALA A 134 4.16 31.40 15.02
C ALA A 134 5.12 30.73 16.02
N ASP A 135 6.31 30.29 15.58
CA ASP A 135 7.24 29.47 16.37
C ASP A 135 6.55 28.23 16.96
N ALA A 136 5.77 27.56 16.11
CA ALA A 136 4.97 26.39 16.49
C ALA A 136 5.78 25.09 16.40
N VAL A 137 5.41 24.13 17.25
CA VAL A 137 5.95 22.75 17.20
C VAL A 137 5.09 21.83 16.36
N ALA A 138 3.83 22.20 16.10
CA ALA A 138 2.93 21.55 15.15
C ALA A 138 1.79 22.49 14.75
N ALA A 139 1.14 22.21 13.63
CA ALA A 139 -0.06 22.92 13.21
C ALA A 139 -0.92 22.07 12.26
N VAL A 140 -2.20 22.46 12.15
CA VAL A 140 -3.10 22.02 11.08
C VAL A 140 -3.77 23.23 10.42
N ASN A 141 -4.28 23.07 9.20
CA ASN A 141 -5.12 24.08 8.57
C ASN A 141 -6.36 24.39 9.44
N GLY A 142 -6.82 25.65 9.36
CA GLY A 142 -7.92 26.14 10.18
C GLY A 142 -9.26 26.22 9.46
N ASP A 143 -9.81 27.43 9.41
CA ASP A 143 -11.17 27.74 9.02
C ASP A 143 -11.39 27.65 7.50
N TYR A 144 -12.65 27.48 7.11
CA TYR A 144 -13.07 27.70 5.73
C TYR A 144 -12.85 29.16 5.35
N PHE A 145 -12.48 29.41 4.09
CA PHE A 145 -12.15 30.75 3.63
C PHE A 145 -12.68 31.07 2.22
N ASP A 146 -12.76 32.37 1.92
CA ASP A 146 -13.20 32.90 0.64
C ASP A 146 -12.08 32.87 -0.41
N MET A 147 -11.65 31.65 -0.76
CA MET A 147 -10.51 31.33 -1.64
C MET A 147 -10.59 31.93 -3.05
N ASN A 148 -11.78 32.35 -3.49
CA ASN A 148 -11.98 32.89 -4.85
C ASN A 148 -12.02 34.43 -4.90
N ALA A 149 -11.86 35.11 -3.77
CA ALA A 149 -11.91 36.58 -3.75
C ALA A 149 -11.02 37.21 -2.68
N SER A 150 -11.37 37.10 -1.39
CA SER A 150 -10.71 37.85 -0.32
C SER A 150 -9.66 37.07 0.46
N ASP A 151 -9.62 35.74 0.30
CA ASP A 151 -8.84 34.79 1.09
C ASP A 151 -9.15 34.83 2.60
N ALA A 152 -10.20 35.56 3.01
CA ALA A 152 -10.51 35.73 4.43
C ALA A 152 -11.28 34.54 4.99
N PRO A 153 -11.03 34.15 6.26
CA PRO A 153 -11.77 33.10 6.92
C PRO A 153 -13.23 33.50 7.13
N VAL A 154 -14.14 32.54 7.02
CA VAL A 154 -15.59 32.77 7.03
C VAL A 154 -16.18 32.73 8.43
N GLY A 155 -15.63 31.90 9.31
CA GLY A 155 -16.06 31.72 10.70
C GLY A 155 -15.57 32.82 11.65
N THR A 156 -15.82 32.59 12.93
CA THR A 156 -15.37 33.47 14.02
C THR A 156 -14.03 32.98 14.53
N ASN A 157 -12.99 33.81 14.41
CA ASN A 157 -11.64 33.47 14.82
C ASN A 157 -11.14 34.42 15.92
N VAL A 158 -10.63 33.86 17.00
CA VAL A 158 -10.06 34.58 18.16
C VAL A 158 -8.69 33.98 18.44
N SER A 159 -7.67 34.83 18.47
CA SER A 159 -6.31 34.47 18.85
C SER A 159 -6.04 34.91 20.30
N PRO A 160 -5.48 34.04 21.17
CA PRO A 160 -5.00 34.44 22.49
C PRO A 160 -3.99 35.60 22.48
N THR A 161 -3.22 35.75 21.39
CA THR A 161 -2.17 36.78 21.29
C THR A 161 -2.59 38.01 20.49
N ALA A 162 -3.49 37.84 19.51
CA ALA A 162 -3.91 38.90 18.60
C ALA A 162 -5.38 39.34 18.75
N GLY A 163 -6.14 38.71 19.67
CA GLY A 163 -7.53 39.04 19.96
C GLY A 163 -8.51 38.58 18.87
N LEU A 164 -9.69 39.23 18.81
CA LEU A 164 -10.71 38.94 17.80
C LEU A 164 -10.19 39.29 16.41
N ARG A 165 -10.15 38.28 15.53
CA ARG A 165 -9.72 38.42 14.13
C ARG A 165 -10.93 38.65 13.23
N THR A 166 -11.89 37.73 13.30
CA THR A 166 -13.16 37.75 12.56
C THR A 166 -14.32 37.37 13.46
N ALA A 167 -15.52 37.90 13.17
CA ALA A 167 -16.77 37.42 13.76
C ALA A 167 -17.86 37.32 12.68
N ALA A 168 -18.43 36.12 12.54
CA ALA A 168 -19.45 35.82 11.55
C ALA A 168 -20.83 36.42 11.93
N SER A 169 -21.64 36.74 10.90
CA SER A 169 -23.02 37.25 11.08
C SER A 169 -23.98 36.21 11.63
N ASP A 170 -23.90 34.99 11.12
CA ASP A 170 -24.66 33.87 11.65
C ASP A 170 -23.83 33.07 12.67
N PRO A 171 -24.46 32.44 13.67
CA PRO A 171 -23.80 31.45 14.50
C PRO A 171 -23.17 30.35 13.65
N ARG A 172 -21.86 30.15 13.83
CA ARG A 172 -21.10 29.08 13.15
C ARG A 172 -20.34 28.24 14.16
N GLN A 173 -20.21 26.96 13.86
CA GLN A 173 -19.45 26.02 14.69
C GLN A 173 -17.99 26.47 14.78
N ALA A 174 -17.43 26.38 15.98
CA ALA A 174 -16.03 26.69 16.25
C ALA A 174 -15.47 25.72 17.30
N PHE A 175 -14.19 25.37 17.13
CA PHE A 175 -13.38 24.88 18.24
C PHE A 175 -12.93 26.09 19.07
N THR A 176 -13.06 26.00 20.39
CA THR A 176 -12.76 27.10 21.31
C THR A 176 -11.97 26.63 22.53
N LEU A 177 -11.17 27.53 23.10
CA LEU A 177 -10.63 27.39 24.46
C LEU A 177 -11.29 28.42 25.38
N VAL A 178 -11.70 27.99 26.58
CA VAL A 178 -12.24 28.84 27.63
C VAL A 178 -11.59 28.44 28.95
N ASP A 179 -10.84 29.35 29.57
CA ASP A 179 -10.07 29.12 30.79
C ASP A 179 -9.18 27.87 30.69
N GLY A 180 -8.55 27.67 29.52
CA GLY A 180 -7.69 26.52 29.22
C GLY A 180 -8.42 25.20 29.00
N ARG A 181 -9.77 25.20 28.87
CA ARG A 181 -10.56 24.01 28.52
C ARG A 181 -11.10 24.08 27.11
N ALA A 182 -10.99 22.97 26.39
CA ALA A 182 -11.49 22.80 25.05
C ALA A 182 -13.02 22.59 24.99
N VAL A 183 -13.69 23.34 24.13
CA VAL A 183 -15.14 23.30 23.90
C VAL A 183 -15.44 23.45 22.42
N VAL A 184 -16.41 22.70 21.90
CA VAL A 184 -17.00 22.91 20.57
C VAL A 184 -18.35 23.61 20.73
N GLN A 185 -18.50 24.81 20.20
CA GLN A 185 -19.72 25.62 20.33
C GLN A 185 -19.95 26.51 19.10
N GLU A 186 -21.13 27.14 19.01
CA GLU A 186 -21.41 28.12 17.97
C GLU A 186 -21.02 29.53 18.43
N LEU A 187 -20.38 30.29 17.54
CA LEU A 187 -20.03 31.68 17.75
C LEU A 187 -20.56 32.57 16.62
N ALA A 188 -21.02 33.76 16.98
CA ALA A 188 -21.37 34.85 16.07
C ALA A 188 -20.79 36.17 16.60
N SER A 189 -20.94 37.26 15.84
CA SER A 189 -20.70 38.61 16.36
C SER A 189 -21.66 38.94 17.49
N ALA A 190 -21.13 39.57 18.54
CA ALA A 190 -21.93 40.37 19.47
C ALA A 190 -21.34 41.78 19.62
N ALA A 191 -20.62 42.23 18.59
CA ALA A 191 -20.04 43.55 18.55
C ALA A 191 -21.12 44.65 18.55
N THR A 192 -20.78 45.82 19.09
CA THR A 192 -21.70 46.94 19.18
C THR A 192 -21.03 48.26 18.86
N VAL A 193 -21.82 49.22 18.39
CA VAL A 193 -21.41 50.60 18.18
C VAL A 193 -22.30 51.52 19.00
N ALA A 194 -21.71 52.33 19.88
CA ALA A 194 -22.43 53.27 20.72
C ALA A 194 -22.11 54.73 20.35
N PHE A 195 -23.16 55.52 20.13
CA PHE A 195 -23.10 56.95 19.83
C PHE A 195 -24.40 57.63 20.28
N ASP A 196 -24.41 58.91 20.64
CA ASP A 196 -25.62 59.65 21.08
C ASP A 196 -26.50 58.93 22.14
N GLY A 197 -25.89 58.15 23.02
CA GLY A 197 -26.61 57.39 24.06
C GLY A 197 -27.44 56.22 23.53
N ARG A 198 -27.30 55.85 22.25
CA ARG A 198 -27.82 54.62 21.64
C ARG A 198 -26.69 53.64 21.39
N THR A 199 -27.00 52.36 21.50
CA THR A 199 -26.14 51.25 21.11
C THR A 199 -26.81 50.51 19.97
N VAL A 200 -26.07 50.20 18.91
CA VAL A 200 -26.53 49.38 17.79
C VAL A 200 -25.67 48.14 17.66
N ASP A 201 -26.31 47.03 17.31
CA ASP A 201 -25.63 45.76 17.11
C ASP A 201 -24.92 45.73 15.75
N VAL A 202 -23.72 45.17 15.76
CA VAL A 202 -22.90 44.88 14.59
C VAL A 202 -23.02 43.40 14.29
N ASP A 203 -23.50 43.09 13.11
CA ASP A 203 -23.78 41.73 12.69
C ASP A 203 -22.48 41.01 12.30
N ALA A 204 -21.49 41.67 11.69
CA ALA A 204 -20.23 41.01 11.32
C ALA A 204 -18.98 41.87 11.58
N VAL A 205 -17.85 41.24 11.90
CA VAL A 205 -16.55 41.91 12.08
C VAL A 205 -15.51 41.25 11.18
N ASN A 206 -14.88 42.03 10.30
CA ASN A 206 -13.83 41.57 9.35
C ASN A 206 -14.22 40.30 8.59
N SER A 207 -15.49 40.12 8.26
CA SER A 207 -15.99 38.90 7.62
C SER A 207 -16.11 39.10 6.10
N PRO A 208 -15.77 38.08 5.29
CA PRO A 208 -15.91 38.14 3.83
C PRO A 208 -17.38 38.15 3.38
N SER A 209 -18.33 37.79 4.25
CA SER A 209 -19.75 37.75 3.90
C SER A 209 -20.65 38.14 5.07
N TRP A 210 -21.66 38.95 4.78
CA TRP A 210 -22.78 39.26 5.67
C TRP A 210 -24.02 39.58 4.81
N ARG A 211 -25.22 39.51 5.38
CA ARG A 211 -26.45 39.61 4.59
C ARG A 211 -26.73 41.05 4.15
N THR A 212 -27.60 41.16 3.15
CA THR A 212 -28.32 42.42 2.91
C THR A 212 -29.16 42.74 4.14
N ASP A 213 -29.28 44.02 4.51
CA ASP A 213 -29.95 44.51 5.73
C ASP A 213 -29.18 44.35 7.06
N GLU A 214 -27.87 44.10 6.99
CA GLU A 214 -26.95 43.98 8.14
C GLU A 214 -25.86 45.07 8.14
N LEU A 215 -25.26 45.30 9.32
CA LEU A 215 -24.15 46.20 9.60
C LEU A 215 -22.88 45.39 9.88
N ALA A 216 -21.84 45.62 9.09
CA ALA A 216 -20.51 45.04 9.30
C ALA A 216 -19.50 46.10 9.75
N VAL A 217 -18.46 45.66 10.47
CA VAL A 217 -17.31 46.47 10.86
C VAL A 217 -16.04 45.91 10.25
N PHE A 218 -15.24 46.79 9.63
CA PHE A 218 -13.90 46.46 9.13
C PHE A 218 -12.85 47.30 9.85
N THR A 219 -11.86 46.64 10.44
CA THR A 219 -10.71 47.24 11.11
C THR A 219 -9.44 47.04 10.27
N PRO A 220 -8.26 47.53 10.67
CA PRO A 220 -7.02 47.27 9.93
C PRO A 220 -6.66 45.79 9.87
N VAL A 221 -7.17 44.99 10.81
CA VAL A 221 -7.05 43.53 10.80
C VAL A 221 -7.68 42.92 9.55
N TRP A 222 -8.68 43.58 8.93
CA TRP A 222 -9.21 43.15 7.64
C TRP A 222 -8.09 42.98 6.60
N GLY A 223 -7.10 43.85 6.53
CA GLY A 223 -6.02 43.74 5.55
C GLY A 223 -6.31 44.45 4.23
N SER A 224 -5.62 44.03 3.16
CA SER A 224 -5.48 44.84 1.95
C SER A 224 -6.63 44.74 0.94
N HIS A 225 -7.51 43.73 1.07
CA HIS A 225 -8.59 43.52 0.11
C HIS A 225 -9.62 44.67 0.17
N PRO A 226 -10.02 45.27 -0.97
CA PRO A 226 -11.01 46.34 -0.95
C PRO A 226 -12.39 45.86 -0.47
N VAL A 227 -12.89 46.41 0.63
CA VAL A 227 -14.20 46.04 1.22
C VAL A 227 -15.36 46.20 0.21
N GLY A 228 -15.24 47.15 -0.72
CA GLY A 228 -16.24 47.40 -1.76
C GLY A 228 -16.38 46.28 -2.78
N ARG A 229 -15.45 45.31 -2.82
CA ARG A 229 -15.56 44.11 -3.66
C ARG A 229 -16.48 43.04 -3.05
N LEU A 230 -16.75 43.12 -1.74
CA LEU A 230 -17.67 42.23 -1.03
C LEU A 230 -19.15 42.65 -1.21
N VAL A 231 -19.38 43.86 -1.73
CA VAL A 231 -20.72 44.45 -1.88
C VAL A 231 -20.98 44.71 -3.36
N GLY A 232 -22.21 44.48 -3.83
CA GLY A 232 -22.56 44.76 -5.22
C GLY A 232 -22.33 46.23 -5.58
N ALA A 233 -21.73 46.51 -6.73
CA ALA A 233 -21.36 47.87 -7.14
C ALA A 233 -22.54 48.87 -7.22
N ALA A 234 -23.77 48.37 -7.38
CA ALA A 234 -25.00 49.17 -7.43
C ALA A 234 -25.87 49.02 -6.15
N GLU A 235 -25.41 48.25 -5.17
CA GLU A 235 -26.18 47.97 -3.95
C GLU A 235 -26.10 49.16 -2.99
N PRO A 236 -27.21 49.74 -2.51
CA PRO A 236 -27.16 50.88 -1.61
C PRO A 236 -26.46 50.56 -0.28
N VAL A 237 -25.42 51.33 0.06
CA VAL A 237 -24.71 51.27 1.34
C VAL A 237 -24.79 52.58 2.11
N ARG A 238 -24.48 52.50 3.41
CA ARG A 238 -24.08 53.65 4.20
C ARG A 238 -22.80 53.31 4.95
N VAL A 239 -21.78 54.13 4.74
CA VAL A 239 -20.44 53.92 5.26
C VAL A 239 -20.10 55.03 6.24
N ALA A 240 -19.53 54.68 7.38
CA ALA A 240 -18.90 55.65 8.28
C ALA A 240 -17.44 55.26 8.53
N VAL A 241 -16.53 56.22 8.38
CA VAL A 241 -15.12 56.08 8.75
C VAL A 241 -14.97 56.65 10.16
N VAL A 242 -14.54 55.83 11.10
CA VAL A 242 -14.24 56.23 12.48
C VAL A 242 -12.73 56.16 12.65
N ALA A 243 -12.09 57.25 13.06
CA ALA A 243 -10.66 57.28 13.36
C ALA A 243 -10.46 57.68 14.82
N ASP A 244 -9.71 56.89 15.58
CA ASP A 244 -9.43 57.13 17.01
C ASP A 244 -10.71 57.37 17.85
N GLY A 245 -11.77 56.62 17.56
CA GLY A 245 -13.06 56.73 18.23
C GLY A 245 -13.89 57.97 17.84
N VAL A 246 -13.54 58.67 16.76
CA VAL A 246 -14.28 59.84 16.25
C VAL A 246 -14.66 59.65 14.78
N VAL A 247 -15.91 59.93 14.43
CA VAL A 247 -16.39 59.85 13.04
C VAL A 247 -15.66 60.88 12.18
N ARG A 248 -14.96 60.42 11.14
CA ARG A 248 -14.33 61.27 10.13
C ARG A 248 -15.28 61.61 8.99
N SER A 249 -16.01 60.62 8.51
CA SER A 249 -16.98 60.78 7.43
C SER A 249 -18.14 59.79 7.62
N VAL A 250 -19.30 60.15 7.09
CA VAL A 250 -20.46 59.26 6.98
C VAL A 250 -21.24 59.63 5.73
N GLY A 251 -21.59 58.66 4.91
CA GLY A 251 -22.28 58.89 3.65
C GLY A 251 -22.64 57.61 2.90
N GLU A 252 -23.08 57.76 1.66
CA GLU A 252 -23.46 56.65 0.76
C GLU A 252 -22.43 56.45 -0.37
N ASP A 253 -21.26 57.10 -0.26
CA ASP A 253 -20.22 57.04 -1.28
C ASP A 253 -19.47 55.70 -1.23
N HIS A 254 -19.73 54.84 -2.20
CA HIS A 254 -19.06 53.55 -2.38
C HIS A 254 -17.55 53.65 -2.58
N SER A 255 -17.04 54.78 -3.10
CA SER A 255 -15.61 54.91 -3.38
C SER A 255 -14.75 54.86 -2.10
N VAL A 256 -15.34 55.13 -0.94
CA VAL A 256 -14.71 54.98 0.38
C VAL A 256 -14.33 53.53 0.66
N LEU A 257 -15.08 52.56 0.10
CA LEU A 257 -14.82 51.12 0.27
C LEU A 257 -13.79 50.58 -0.72
N ALA A 258 -13.25 51.42 -1.62
CA ALA A 258 -12.19 51.01 -2.55
C ALA A 258 -10.84 50.82 -1.86
N ALA A 259 -10.69 51.31 -0.62
CA ALA A 259 -9.54 51.11 0.23
C ALA A 259 -9.97 50.48 1.57
N PRO A 260 -9.10 49.66 2.19
CA PRO A 260 -9.34 49.13 3.53
C PRO A 260 -9.18 50.22 4.62
N ALA A 261 -9.56 49.89 5.85
CA ALA A 261 -9.35 50.76 7.02
C ALA A 261 -7.84 50.97 7.28
N GLY A 262 -7.41 52.24 7.42
CA GLY A 262 -6.04 52.56 7.84
C GLY A 262 -5.80 52.36 9.34
N GLU A 263 -4.54 52.44 9.79
CA GLU A 263 -4.19 52.32 11.21
C GLU A 263 -5.01 53.30 12.08
N GLY A 264 -5.61 52.80 13.17
CA GLY A 264 -6.51 53.59 14.03
C GLY A 264 -7.89 53.89 13.44
N GLU A 265 -8.17 53.46 12.19
CA GLU A 265 -9.46 53.62 11.54
C GLU A 265 -10.34 52.36 11.65
N THR A 266 -11.64 52.56 11.51
CA THR A 266 -12.67 51.51 11.49
C THR A 266 -13.77 51.94 10.53
N LEU A 267 -14.15 51.04 9.62
CA LEU A 267 -15.23 51.26 8.67
C LEU A 267 -16.50 50.58 9.20
N LEU A 268 -17.57 51.35 9.36
CA LEU A 268 -18.92 50.83 9.62
C LEU A 268 -19.65 50.77 8.28
N VAL A 269 -20.04 49.57 7.84
CA VAL A 269 -20.64 49.35 6.51
C VAL A 269 -22.03 48.73 6.69
N ALA A 270 -23.06 49.57 6.55
CA ALA A 270 -24.45 49.14 6.63
C ALA A 270 -25.06 48.97 5.24
N ARG A 271 -25.76 47.86 5.01
CA ARG A 271 -26.46 47.55 3.76
C ARG A 271 -27.97 47.61 3.94
N GLY A 272 -28.71 47.84 2.85
CA GLY A 272 -30.17 47.75 2.84
C GLY A 272 -30.84 48.57 3.96
N ASP A 273 -31.69 47.95 4.76
CA ASP A 273 -32.41 48.57 5.89
C ASP A 273 -31.50 48.89 7.09
N ALA A 274 -30.38 48.18 7.27
CA ALA A 274 -29.41 48.50 8.33
C ALA A 274 -28.78 49.89 8.17
N ARG A 275 -28.88 50.53 7.00
CA ARG A 275 -28.43 51.92 6.81
C ARG A 275 -29.07 52.90 7.79
N ALA A 276 -30.28 52.61 8.26
CA ALA A 276 -30.96 53.40 9.30
C ALA A 276 -30.32 53.22 10.69
N ARG A 277 -29.59 52.12 10.95
CA ARG A 277 -28.84 51.91 12.20
C ARG A 277 -27.68 52.90 12.36
N LEU A 278 -27.23 53.55 11.29
CA LEU A 278 -26.23 54.63 11.34
C LEU A 278 -26.88 56.03 11.27
N ASP A 279 -28.21 56.14 11.37
CA ASP A 279 -28.88 57.45 11.45
C ASP A 279 -28.49 58.21 12.71
N GLY A 280 -28.30 59.52 12.55
CA GLY A 280 -27.85 60.40 13.63
C GLY A 280 -26.33 60.57 13.70
N LEU A 281 -25.56 59.64 13.14
CA LEU A 281 -24.10 59.74 13.09
C LEU A 281 -23.64 60.96 12.27
N ARG A 282 -22.66 61.72 12.76
CA ARG A 282 -22.11 62.93 12.09
C ARG A 282 -20.59 63.01 12.22
N PRO A 283 -19.88 63.63 11.26
CA PRO A 283 -18.45 63.90 11.41
C PRO A 283 -18.14 64.70 12.69
N GLY A 284 -17.07 64.34 13.40
CA GLY A 284 -16.64 64.93 14.66
C GLY A 284 -17.29 64.33 15.91
N GLN A 285 -18.21 63.38 15.76
CA GLN A 285 -18.90 62.72 16.88
C GLN A 285 -18.07 61.59 17.49
N PRO A 286 -18.00 61.46 18.82
CA PRO A 286 -17.38 60.32 19.46
C PRO A 286 -18.24 59.06 19.27
N VAL A 287 -17.58 57.94 19.00
CA VAL A 287 -18.18 56.63 18.80
C VAL A 287 -17.36 55.62 19.58
N ALA A 288 -18.03 54.81 20.40
CA ALA A 288 -17.41 53.65 21.02
C ALA A 288 -17.75 52.41 20.18
N VAL A 289 -16.72 51.73 19.67
CA VAL A 289 -16.86 50.44 18.97
C VAL A 289 -16.35 49.36 19.92
N ASP A 290 -17.22 48.44 20.28
CA ASP A 290 -16.93 47.28 21.13
C ASP A 290 -16.97 46.02 20.26
N LEU A 291 -15.81 45.42 20.01
CA LEU A 291 -15.67 44.25 19.13
C LEU A 291 -15.54 43.00 19.99
N ARG A 292 -16.53 42.10 19.90
CA ARG A 292 -16.54 40.84 20.65
C ARG A 292 -17.37 39.77 19.95
N ALA A 293 -17.03 38.52 20.22
CA ALA A 293 -17.85 37.37 19.86
C ALA A 293 -19.03 37.21 20.84
N SER A 294 -19.99 36.35 20.49
CA SER A 294 -21.17 36.04 21.30
C SER A 294 -20.86 35.35 22.64
N SER A 295 -19.67 34.76 22.76
CA SER A 295 -19.14 34.15 23.99
C SER A 295 -17.73 34.69 24.23
N ASP A 296 -17.36 34.84 25.50
CA ASP A 296 -15.98 35.18 25.91
C ASP A 296 -15.12 33.92 25.86
N VAL A 297 -14.13 33.90 24.97
CA VAL A 297 -13.28 32.74 24.67
C VAL A 297 -11.84 33.20 24.50
N ASP A 298 -10.89 32.38 24.95
CA ASP A 298 -9.45 32.67 24.80
C ASP A 298 -8.98 32.44 23.37
N LEU A 299 -9.52 31.39 22.74
CA LEU A 299 -9.21 30.97 21.37
C LEU A 299 -10.50 30.54 20.68
N ALA A 300 -10.62 30.85 19.38
CA ALA A 300 -11.61 30.26 18.51
C ALA A 300 -11.04 30.07 17.11
N VAL A 301 -11.25 28.89 16.52
CA VAL A 301 -11.07 28.64 15.09
C VAL A 301 -12.38 28.15 14.50
N GLY A 302 -12.81 28.76 13.41
CA GLY A 302 -14.05 28.40 12.73
C GLY A 302 -13.98 27.01 12.12
N GLY A 303 -15.13 26.34 12.06
CA GLY A 303 -15.32 25.14 11.25
C GLY A 303 -16.75 25.09 10.73
N SER A 304 -17.17 23.94 10.20
CA SER A 304 -18.47 23.83 9.54
C SER A 304 -19.36 22.79 10.19
N GLN A 305 -19.10 21.49 9.97
CA GLN A 305 -19.97 20.43 10.46
C GLN A 305 -19.61 20.05 11.90
N ARG A 306 -20.63 19.95 12.76
CA ARG A 306 -20.47 19.30 14.06
C ARG A 306 -20.49 17.80 13.88
N LEU A 307 -19.40 17.12 14.23
CA LEU A 307 -19.22 15.68 14.04
C LEU A 307 -19.80 14.88 15.19
N LEU A 308 -19.56 15.32 16.42
CA LEU A 308 -20.05 14.65 17.63
C LEU A 308 -20.76 15.64 18.55
N THR A 309 -21.87 15.16 19.13
CA THR A 309 -22.56 15.82 20.23
C THR A 309 -22.74 14.83 21.38
N ASP A 310 -22.12 15.14 22.51
CA ASP A 310 -22.20 14.31 23.72
C ASP A 310 -21.84 12.83 23.48
N GLY A 311 -20.78 12.60 22.72
CA GLY A 311 -20.26 11.28 22.35
C GLY A 311 -21.04 10.58 21.24
N VAL A 312 -22.04 11.24 20.64
CA VAL A 312 -22.90 10.67 19.60
C VAL A 312 -22.60 11.31 18.23
N PRO A 313 -22.29 10.51 17.19
CA PRO A 313 -22.16 10.97 15.81
C PRO A 313 -23.42 11.70 15.32
N THR A 314 -23.22 12.84 14.65
CA THR A 314 -24.30 13.54 13.95
C THR A 314 -24.63 12.82 12.63
N ARG A 315 -25.72 13.24 11.97
CA ARG A 315 -26.26 12.57 10.77
C ARG A 315 -25.97 13.28 9.46
N GLU A 316 -25.32 14.44 9.50
CA GLU A 316 -24.97 15.16 8.28
C GLU A 316 -23.89 14.39 7.55
N ASP A 317 -23.98 14.36 6.22
CA ASP A 317 -22.97 13.68 5.42
C ASP A 317 -22.60 14.44 4.16
N GLN A 318 -21.40 14.18 3.67
CA GLN A 318 -20.84 14.73 2.44
C GLN A 318 -20.01 13.67 1.73
N VAL A 319 -19.80 13.87 0.43
CA VAL A 319 -18.91 13.03 -0.38
C VAL A 319 -17.51 12.96 0.22
N THR A 320 -16.83 11.85 -0.04
CA THR A 320 -15.47 11.59 0.43
C THR A 320 -14.50 12.69 0.02
N ALA A 321 -13.67 13.14 0.96
CA ALA A 321 -12.56 14.06 0.71
C ALA A 321 -11.43 13.84 1.72
N ALA A 322 -10.27 14.48 1.51
CA ALA A 322 -9.33 14.72 2.59
C ALA A 322 -10.00 15.60 3.67
N ARG A 323 -9.71 15.37 4.95
CA ARG A 323 -10.42 16.02 6.07
C ARG A 323 -9.46 16.45 7.17
N THR A 324 -9.77 17.60 7.78
CA THR A 324 -9.18 18.03 9.06
C THR A 324 -10.28 18.13 10.12
N ALA A 325 -10.05 17.58 11.31
CA ALA A 325 -11.04 17.58 12.38
C ALA A 325 -10.40 17.85 13.75
N VAL A 326 -11.22 18.39 14.66
CA VAL A 326 -10.84 18.59 16.06
C VAL A 326 -11.90 17.99 16.96
N GLY A 327 -11.48 17.11 17.87
CA GLY A 327 -12.29 16.47 18.89
C GLY A 327 -11.82 16.83 20.27
N VAL A 328 -12.77 16.97 21.19
CA VAL A 328 -12.53 17.37 22.57
C VAL A 328 -13.10 16.34 23.51
N SER A 329 -12.35 16.00 24.55
CA SER A 329 -12.79 15.14 25.65
C SER A 329 -13.91 15.79 26.46
N ARG A 330 -14.61 14.97 27.27
CA ARG A 330 -15.77 15.42 28.05
C ARG A 330 -15.44 16.51 29.08
N ASP A 331 -14.24 16.45 29.67
CA ASP A 331 -13.75 17.46 30.61
C ASP A 331 -12.98 18.60 29.92
N GLY A 332 -12.76 18.50 28.61
CA GLY A 332 -12.08 19.52 27.80
C GLY A 332 -10.58 19.61 28.08
N THR A 333 -9.94 18.61 28.71
CA THR A 333 -8.49 18.62 28.97
C THR A 333 -7.67 17.89 27.92
N ARG A 334 -8.32 17.09 27.07
CA ARG A 334 -7.70 16.35 25.96
C ARG A 334 -8.31 16.73 24.61
N LEU A 335 -7.45 16.87 23.61
CA LEU A 335 -7.75 17.16 22.22
C LEU A 335 -7.30 16.01 21.32
N TRP A 336 -8.07 15.71 20.29
CA TRP A 336 -7.65 14.92 19.14
C TRP A 336 -7.78 15.78 17.88
N VAL A 337 -6.68 15.98 17.17
CA VAL A 337 -6.67 16.66 15.87
C VAL A 337 -6.35 15.62 14.82
N VAL A 338 -7.23 15.49 13.84
CA VAL A 338 -7.15 14.46 12.81
C VAL A 338 -6.91 15.13 11.47
N ALA A 339 -5.94 14.60 10.71
CA ALA A 339 -5.75 14.90 9.30
C ALA A 339 -5.85 13.59 8.50
N VAL A 340 -6.78 13.53 7.55
CA VAL A 340 -7.02 12.36 6.68
C VAL A 340 -6.63 12.72 5.26
N ASP A 341 -5.71 11.95 4.68
CA ASP A 341 -5.33 12.09 3.27
C ASP A 341 -6.50 11.69 2.35
N GLY A 342 -6.50 12.19 1.12
CA GLY A 342 -7.59 11.92 0.17
C GLY A 342 -7.15 12.02 -1.29
N ARG A 343 -7.96 11.45 -2.18
CA ARG A 343 -7.74 11.43 -3.66
C ARG A 343 -6.47 10.69 -4.09
N GLN A 344 -6.07 9.67 -3.34
CA GLN A 344 -4.90 8.82 -3.62
C GLN A 344 -5.33 7.34 -3.57
N ALA A 345 -4.57 6.46 -4.24
CA ALA A 345 -4.92 5.04 -4.35
C ALA A 345 -4.99 4.33 -2.98
N ASP A 346 -4.11 4.70 -2.06
CA ASP A 346 -4.01 4.20 -0.68
C ASP A 346 -4.64 5.16 0.36
N ALA A 347 -5.29 6.24 -0.10
CA ALA A 347 -6.00 7.20 0.74
C ALA A 347 -7.15 7.85 -0.05
N HIS A 348 -8.31 7.21 -0.06
CA HIS A 348 -9.49 7.72 -0.76
C HIS A 348 -10.08 8.96 -0.06
N GLY A 349 -9.94 9.06 1.27
CA GLY A 349 -10.47 10.12 2.12
C GLY A 349 -11.51 9.59 3.11
N MET A 350 -12.32 10.50 3.67
CA MET A 350 -13.49 10.14 4.47
C MET A 350 -14.68 11.03 4.13
N THR A 351 -15.87 10.44 4.20
CA THR A 351 -17.14 11.13 4.37
C THR A 351 -17.21 11.78 5.77
N ILE A 352 -18.21 12.64 6.01
CA ILE A 352 -18.37 13.28 7.32
C ILE A 352 -18.80 12.25 8.37
N GLN A 353 -19.60 11.24 7.99
CA GLN A 353 -20.00 10.17 8.90
C GLN A 353 -18.84 9.26 9.30
N GLU A 354 -17.99 8.88 8.35
CA GLU A 354 -16.79 8.08 8.64
C GLU A 354 -15.83 8.84 9.57
N LEU A 355 -15.65 10.14 9.32
CA LEU A 355 -14.85 11.01 10.19
C LEU A 355 -15.46 11.12 11.59
N ALA A 356 -16.79 11.29 11.71
CA ALA A 356 -17.46 11.32 13.00
C ALA A 356 -17.33 10.00 13.77
N ALA A 357 -17.41 8.86 13.07
CA ALA A 357 -17.16 7.54 13.64
C ALA A 357 -15.71 7.41 14.15
N LEU A 358 -14.72 7.81 13.35
CA LEU A 358 -13.32 7.85 13.78
C LEU A 358 -13.13 8.72 15.03
N MET A 359 -13.73 9.92 15.07
CA MET A 359 -13.64 10.78 16.26
C MET A 359 -14.28 10.13 17.50
N ALA A 360 -15.35 9.35 17.32
CA ALA A 360 -15.98 8.61 18.40
C ALA A 360 -15.10 7.45 18.90
N ASP A 361 -14.48 6.70 17.99
CA ASP A 361 -13.53 5.62 18.29
C ASP A 361 -12.30 6.13 19.06
N LEU A 362 -11.83 7.34 18.72
CA LEU A 362 -10.77 8.04 19.44
C LEU A 362 -11.18 8.50 20.86
N GLY A 363 -12.47 8.50 21.18
CA GLY A 363 -13.01 8.89 22.48
C GLY A 363 -13.39 10.36 22.63
N ALA A 364 -13.55 11.09 21.51
CA ALA A 364 -14.02 12.47 21.56
C ALA A 364 -15.48 12.56 22.06
N TRP A 365 -15.76 13.55 22.89
CA TRP A 365 -17.11 13.84 23.42
C TRP A 365 -17.86 14.85 22.53
N ASN A 366 -17.16 15.87 22.04
CA ASN A 366 -17.65 16.70 20.95
C ASN A 366 -16.56 16.82 19.90
N ALA A 367 -16.94 17.01 18.64
CA ALA A 367 -15.97 17.16 17.56
C ALA A 367 -16.56 18.03 16.44
N ILE A 368 -15.67 18.66 15.69
CA ILE A 368 -15.97 19.60 14.61
C ILE A 368 -15.05 19.30 13.42
N ASN A 369 -15.61 19.41 12.21
CA ASN A 369 -14.87 19.38 10.96
C ASN A 369 -14.36 20.80 10.63
N LEU A 370 -13.06 20.91 10.38
CA LEU A 370 -12.40 22.11 9.86
C LEU A 370 -12.40 22.09 8.33
N ASP A 371 -11.71 23.04 7.68
CA ASP A 371 -11.57 23.00 6.24
C ASP A 371 -10.81 21.72 5.80
N GLY A 372 -11.13 21.23 4.61
CA GLY A 372 -10.64 19.94 4.11
C GLY A 372 -10.20 20.01 2.65
N GLY A 373 -10.21 18.86 1.97
CA GLY A 373 -9.69 18.76 0.60
C GLY A 373 -8.22 19.17 0.54
N GLY A 374 -7.84 19.98 -0.45
CA GLY A 374 -6.45 20.42 -0.65
C GLY A 374 -5.87 21.25 0.50
N SER A 375 -6.71 21.81 1.38
CA SER A 375 -6.28 22.52 2.59
C SER A 375 -5.79 21.56 3.69
N THR A 376 -6.19 20.28 3.65
CA THR A 376 -5.83 19.29 4.69
C THR A 376 -4.31 19.14 4.77
N THR A 377 -3.73 19.76 5.80
CA THR A 377 -2.29 19.76 6.03
C THR A 377 -2.03 19.68 7.52
N LEU A 378 -1.18 18.73 7.93
CA LEU A 378 -0.64 18.61 9.28
C LEU A 378 0.88 18.75 9.19
N VAL A 379 1.43 19.67 9.96
CA VAL A 379 2.86 19.85 10.12
C VAL A 379 3.24 19.61 11.56
N ALA A 380 4.40 19.00 11.78
CA ALA A 380 4.93 18.79 13.12
C ALA A 380 6.45 18.82 13.11
N ARG A 381 7.06 19.12 14.27
CA ARG A 381 8.47 18.95 14.54
C ARG A 381 8.63 17.71 15.42
N PRO A 382 8.88 16.52 14.84
CA PRO A 382 8.99 15.30 15.61
C PRO A 382 10.15 15.36 16.60
N ALA A 383 10.08 14.57 17.67
CA ALA A 383 11.13 14.48 18.65
C ALA A 383 12.48 14.14 17.98
N GLY A 384 13.54 14.89 18.32
CA GLY A 384 14.86 14.71 17.73
C GLY A 384 15.07 15.45 16.40
N GLU A 385 14.05 16.12 15.88
CA GLU A 385 14.12 17.01 14.72
C GLU A 385 14.23 18.48 15.18
N GLN A 386 14.75 19.33 14.30
CA GLN A 386 14.87 20.78 14.51
C GLN A 386 13.91 21.59 13.64
N GLN A 387 13.41 21.01 12.56
CA GLN A 387 12.55 21.67 11.59
C GLN A 387 11.17 21.01 11.57
N LEU A 388 10.15 21.83 11.27
CA LEU A 388 8.81 21.33 10.94
C LEU A 388 8.87 20.52 9.65
N GLN A 389 8.03 19.49 9.59
CA GLN A 389 7.85 18.62 8.44
C GLN A 389 6.36 18.46 8.18
N VAL A 390 5.98 18.47 6.91
CA VAL A 390 4.64 18.05 6.48
C VAL A 390 4.52 16.55 6.74
N VAL A 391 3.50 16.17 7.49
CA VAL A 391 3.29 14.80 7.96
C VAL A 391 2.45 13.99 6.99
N ASN A 392 1.40 14.62 6.47
CA ASN A 392 0.41 13.99 5.60
C ASN A 392 0.75 14.23 4.12
N ARG A 393 -0.02 13.68 3.19
CA ARG A 393 0.16 13.91 1.74
C ARG A 393 -0.96 14.81 1.21
N PRO A 394 -0.73 16.12 1.04
CA PRO A 394 -1.75 17.04 0.55
C PRO A 394 -2.41 16.58 -0.75
N SER A 395 -3.74 16.64 -0.82
CA SER A 395 -4.49 16.07 -1.95
C SER A 395 -4.33 16.81 -3.27
N ASP A 396 -3.75 18.02 -3.25
CA ASP A 396 -3.44 18.81 -4.45
C ASP A 396 -2.00 18.53 -4.96
N GLY A 397 -1.28 17.57 -4.34
CA GLY A 397 0.11 17.22 -4.64
C GLY A 397 1.15 18.09 -3.94
N GLN A 398 0.73 19.22 -3.39
CA GLN A 398 1.53 20.16 -2.61
C GLN A 398 0.64 20.85 -1.58
N GLU A 399 1.24 21.51 -0.57
CA GLU A 399 0.48 22.32 0.38
C GLU A 399 -0.30 23.41 -0.36
N ARG A 400 -1.58 23.56 -0.01
CA ARG A 400 -2.39 24.70 -0.44
C ARG A 400 -2.03 25.92 0.41
N LEU A 401 -2.22 27.10 -0.17
CA LEU A 401 -2.22 28.33 0.57
C LEU A 401 -3.59 28.53 1.24
N ASP A 402 -3.60 28.58 2.57
CA ASP A 402 -4.79 28.70 3.39
C ASP A 402 -4.86 30.09 4.05
N SER A 403 -6.01 30.39 4.65
CA SER A 403 -6.22 31.68 5.33
C SER A 403 -5.64 31.75 6.73
N ASN A 404 -5.63 30.62 7.45
CA ASN A 404 -5.12 30.53 8.81
C ASN A 404 -4.82 29.06 9.19
N ALA A 405 -4.16 28.89 10.34
CA ALA A 405 -3.83 27.58 10.91
C ALA A 405 -4.09 27.55 12.42
N LEU A 406 -4.49 26.37 12.93
CA LEU A 406 -4.48 26.07 14.35
C LEU A 406 -3.08 25.60 14.73
N VAL A 407 -2.36 26.39 15.53
CA VAL A 407 -0.96 26.14 15.87
C VAL A 407 -0.79 25.70 17.33
N PHE A 408 0.18 24.80 17.56
CA PHE A 408 0.57 24.28 18.86
C PHE A 408 1.97 24.79 19.19
N ARG A 409 2.13 25.39 20.35
CA ARG A 409 3.40 25.90 20.86
C ARG A 409 3.77 25.22 22.15
N SER A 410 5.06 25.07 22.36
CA SER A 410 5.61 24.58 23.62
C SER A 410 6.56 25.61 24.21
N SER A 411 6.37 25.90 25.49
CA SER A 411 7.26 26.76 26.29
C SER A 411 8.23 25.96 27.15
N ALA A 412 8.28 24.64 26.95
CA ALA A 412 9.23 23.77 27.64
C ALA A 412 10.65 24.22 27.28
N THR A 413 11.44 24.54 28.30
CA THR A 413 12.83 24.97 28.12
C THR A 413 13.69 24.28 29.16
N GLY A 414 14.86 23.83 28.72
CA GLY A 414 15.75 23.06 29.58
C GLY A 414 16.85 22.40 28.77
N PRO A 415 17.90 21.90 29.44
CA PRO A 415 18.97 21.17 28.75
C PRO A 415 18.45 19.84 28.19
N ALA A 416 19.28 19.18 27.39
CA ALA A 416 19.08 17.78 26.99
C ALA A 416 18.88 16.88 28.23
N GLU A 417 17.76 16.17 28.29
CA GLU A 417 17.42 15.24 29.38
C GLU A 417 17.33 13.78 28.91
N ASP A 418 17.16 13.54 27.61
CA ASP A 418 17.08 12.20 27.05
C ASP A 418 17.74 12.05 25.66
N VAL A 419 17.74 10.85 25.10
CA VAL A 419 18.20 10.54 23.76
C VAL A 419 17.18 9.73 22.97
N LEU A 420 17.26 9.82 21.64
CA LEU A 420 16.52 9.01 20.69
C LEU A 420 17.50 8.32 19.75
N ALA A 421 17.27 7.05 19.45
CA ALA A 421 17.97 6.31 18.41
C ALA A 421 16.99 5.71 17.39
N ARG A 422 17.30 5.83 16.10
CA ARG A 422 16.51 5.23 15.02
C ARG A 422 17.37 4.88 13.80
N PRO A 423 16.98 3.92 12.95
CA PRO A 423 17.56 3.81 11.62
C PRO A 423 17.38 5.13 10.86
N LEU A 424 18.38 5.55 10.07
CA LEU A 424 18.26 6.76 9.24
C LEU A 424 17.12 6.65 8.22
N LEU A 425 16.88 5.43 7.74
CA LEU A 425 15.83 5.13 6.76
C LEU A 425 14.42 5.19 7.35
N ASP A 426 14.28 5.01 8.65
CA ASP A 426 13.00 5.08 9.33
C ASP A 426 12.60 6.57 9.47
N PRO A 427 11.51 7.04 8.85
CA PRO A 427 11.17 8.45 8.85
C PRO A 427 10.87 8.94 10.28
N PRO A 428 11.24 10.18 10.62
CA PRO A 428 10.97 10.72 11.96
C PRO A 428 9.49 10.96 12.25
N VAL A 429 8.64 10.87 11.23
CA VAL A 429 7.19 11.02 11.31
C VAL A 429 6.51 10.27 10.17
N GLY A 430 5.25 9.93 10.35
CA GLY A 430 4.51 9.09 9.40
C GLY A 430 4.52 7.62 9.82
N LEU A 431 4.27 6.73 8.86
CA LEU A 431 4.43 5.28 9.02
C LEU A 431 5.89 4.89 8.79
N ASP A 432 6.36 3.86 9.51
CA ASP A 432 7.72 3.36 9.38
C ASP A 432 8.08 3.01 7.92
N ALA A 433 9.34 3.10 7.53
CA ALA A 433 9.73 2.65 6.19
C ALA A 433 9.88 1.11 6.15
N ASP A 434 9.30 0.47 5.14
CA ASP A 434 9.45 -0.98 4.95
C ASP A 434 10.95 -1.33 4.80
N GLY A 435 11.42 -2.31 5.57
CA GLY A 435 12.82 -2.74 5.55
C GLY A 435 13.81 -1.85 6.30
N ALA A 436 13.36 -0.76 6.96
CA ALA A 436 14.27 0.16 7.67
C ALA A 436 15.03 -0.51 8.84
N HIS A 437 14.44 -1.57 9.40
CA HIS A 437 15.01 -2.38 10.49
C HIS A 437 15.65 -3.67 10.01
N ASP A 438 15.75 -3.87 8.69
CA ASP A 438 16.19 -5.12 8.08
C ASP A 438 17.55 -4.95 7.39
N LEU A 439 18.34 -6.02 7.44
CA LEU A 439 19.70 -6.11 6.93
C LEU A 439 19.94 -7.49 6.30
N LEU A 440 20.88 -7.55 5.36
CA LEU A 440 21.50 -8.80 4.93
C LEU A 440 22.97 -8.82 5.39
N PRO A 441 23.62 -9.99 5.51
CA PRO A 441 25.05 -10.07 5.77
C PRO A 441 25.87 -9.24 4.78
N GLY A 442 26.86 -8.49 5.29
CA GLY A 442 27.72 -7.61 4.49
C GLY A 442 27.16 -6.20 4.25
N LEU A 443 25.83 -6.04 4.20
CA LEU A 443 25.17 -4.74 4.03
C LEU A 443 25.19 -3.92 5.32
N SER A 444 25.11 -2.60 5.14
CA SER A 444 25.17 -1.61 6.20
C SER A 444 23.80 -0.96 6.43
N ARG A 445 23.55 -0.57 7.69
CA ARG A 445 22.45 0.32 8.07
C ARG A 445 23.00 1.46 8.92
N THR A 446 22.64 2.69 8.59
CA THR A 446 22.91 3.85 9.43
C THR A 446 21.92 3.87 10.58
N VAL A 447 22.43 3.91 11.80
CA VAL A 447 21.62 4.26 12.98
C VAL A 447 22.07 5.63 13.46
N VAL A 448 21.12 6.54 13.63
CA VAL A 448 21.36 7.89 14.14
C VAL A 448 20.90 7.99 15.59
N GLY A 449 21.61 8.82 16.35
CA GLY A 449 21.36 9.11 17.75
C GLY A 449 21.36 10.61 17.96
N VAL A 450 20.39 11.11 18.72
CA VAL A 450 20.22 12.55 18.97
C VAL A 450 19.81 12.79 20.42
N GLY A 451 20.21 13.93 20.99
CA GLY A 451 19.73 14.37 22.29
C GLY A 451 18.35 15.01 22.17
N LEU A 452 17.55 14.89 23.22
CA LEU A 452 16.24 15.52 23.33
C LEU A 452 16.31 16.55 24.46
N ASP A 453 16.07 17.81 24.14
CA ASP A 453 15.87 18.85 25.15
C ASP A 453 14.50 18.72 25.83
N ALA A 454 14.20 19.64 26.75
CA ALA A 454 12.92 19.63 27.46
C ALA A 454 11.71 19.80 26.52
N ASP A 455 11.90 20.37 25.33
CA ASP A 455 10.89 20.52 24.29
C ASP A 455 10.89 19.36 23.28
N LEU A 456 11.69 18.33 23.54
CA LEU A 456 11.97 17.19 22.66
C LEU A 456 12.62 17.57 21.32
N ALA A 457 13.08 18.82 21.15
CA ALA A 457 13.79 19.21 19.96
C ALA A 457 15.17 18.54 19.91
N GLY A 458 15.63 18.22 18.70
CA GLY A 458 16.88 17.51 18.48
C GLY A 458 18.12 18.34 18.83
N THR A 459 18.75 18.08 19.96
CA THR A 459 19.96 18.81 20.38
C THR A 459 21.20 17.93 20.25
N ALA A 460 22.37 18.57 20.16
CA ALA A 460 23.63 17.85 20.04
C ALA A 460 23.87 17.02 21.30
N ALA A 461 23.87 15.70 21.16
CA ALA A 461 24.33 14.77 22.17
C ALA A 461 25.42 13.91 21.56
N ARG A 462 26.54 13.77 22.28
CA ARG A 462 27.51 12.72 21.95
C ARG A 462 27.20 11.49 22.77
N GLY A 463 27.18 10.37 22.08
CA GLY A 463 26.92 9.10 22.72
C GLY A 463 27.88 8.04 22.23
N ARG A 464 27.68 6.86 22.77
CA ARG A 464 28.39 5.66 22.35
C ARG A 464 27.37 4.71 21.78
N PHE A 465 27.57 4.30 20.53
CA PHE A 465 26.84 3.19 19.96
C PHE A 465 27.48 1.86 20.35
N THR A 466 26.64 0.88 20.67
CA THR A 466 27.04 -0.51 20.87
C THR A 466 26.06 -1.42 20.17
N ALA A 467 26.56 -2.38 19.38
CA ALA A 467 25.74 -3.41 18.76
C ALA A 467 25.95 -4.78 19.45
N ALA A 468 24.87 -5.51 19.69
CA ALA A 468 24.91 -6.84 20.29
C ALA A 468 23.81 -7.75 19.71
N PRO A 469 24.05 -9.07 19.58
CA PRO A 469 25.32 -9.73 19.77
C PRO A 469 26.29 -9.44 18.62
N GLY A 470 27.59 -9.29 18.93
CA GLY A 470 28.64 -8.94 17.95
C GLY A 470 28.87 -9.95 16.80
N ALA A 471 28.24 -11.12 16.90
CA ALA A 471 28.22 -12.15 15.87
C ALA A 471 27.16 -11.87 14.78
N VAL A 472 26.07 -11.18 15.13
CA VAL A 472 24.97 -10.81 14.22
C VAL A 472 25.20 -9.41 13.65
N LEU A 473 25.54 -8.45 14.51
CA LEU A 473 25.77 -7.05 14.14
C LEU A 473 27.18 -6.61 14.51
N ARG A 474 27.76 -5.71 13.72
CA ARG A 474 29.02 -5.05 14.05
C ARG A 474 28.98 -3.58 13.68
N THR A 475 29.47 -2.72 14.57
CA THR A 475 29.71 -1.31 14.23
C THR A 475 31.01 -1.16 13.45
N ASP A 476 31.00 -0.33 12.41
CA ASP A 476 32.22 0.13 11.75
C ASP A 476 32.82 1.30 12.54
N GLY A 477 34.09 1.19 12.93
CA GLY A 477 34.75 2.11 13.86
C GLY A 477 34.75 1.59 15.30
N GLY A 478 35.89 1.72 15.98
CA GLY A 478 36.03 1.34 17.38
C GLY A 478 34.99 2.06 18.24
N ALA A 479 34.45 1.38 19.24
CA ALA A 479 33.32 1.81 20.06
C ALA A 479 33.55 3.06 20.96
N ALA A 480 34.15 4.15 20.48
CA ALA A 480 34.24 5.44 21.15
C ALA A 480 34.63 6.51 20.12
N LEU A 481 33.76 7.49 19.88
CA LEU A 481 34.14 8.73 19.20
C LEU A 481 34.72 9.69 20.26
N ASP A 482 35.91 10.23 20.00
CA ASP A 482 36.66 11.12 20.92
C ASP A 482 35.97 12.49 21.15
N GLU A 483 36.30 13.13 22.27
CA GLU A 483 35.52 14.15 23.03
C GLU A 483 35.46 15.61 22.48
N GLU A 484 35.82 15.94 21.23
CA GLU A 484 35.78 17.36 20.76
C GLU A 484 34.46 17.84 20.15
N ALA A 485 33.60 18.55 20.89
CA ALA A 485 32.30 19.17 20.54
C ALA A 485 31.82 19.11 19.07
N ALA A 486 30.65 18.51 18.83
CA ALA A 486 29.94 18.59 17.55
C ALA A 486 29.19 19.93 17.43
N PRO A 487 28.97 20.46 16.22
CA PRO A 487 28.13 21.64 16.02
C PRO A 487 26.69 21.42 16.52
N ASP A 488 26.00 22.50 16.91
CA ASP A 488 24.64 22.46 17.46
C ASP A 488 23.66 21.74 16.51
N GLY A 489 22.82 20.85 17.05
CA GLY A 489 21.84 20.06 16.30
C GLY A 489 22.40 18.87 15.51
N ALA A 490 23.71 18.61 15.57
CA ALA A 490 24.32 17.48 14.86
C ALA A 490 23.90 16.12 15.46
N ARG A 491 23.43 15.23 14.59
CA ARG A 491 23.21 13.81 14.93
C ARG A 491 24.53 13.07 15.01
N ASP A 492 24.65 12.22 16.01
CA ASP A 492 25.68 11.19 16.04
C ASP A 492 25.19 10.00 15.21
N GLY A 493 26.07 9.37 14.45
CA GLY A 493 25.69 8.32 13.51
C GLY A 493 26.68 7.17 13.56
N VAL A 494 26.16 5.95 13.56
CA VAL A 494 26.98 4.74 13.43
C VAL A 494 26.53 3.94 12.22
N VAL A 495 27.51 3.39 11.51
CA VAL A 495 27.27 2.38 10.48
C VAL A 495 27.31 1.01 11.15
N VAL A 496 26.21 0.27 11.03
CA VAL A 496 26.09 -1.10 11.54
C VAL A 496 26.05 -2.05 10.36
N ARG A 497 26.93 -3.05 10.34
CA ARG A 497 26.94 -4.11 9.33
C ARG A 497 26.30 -5.39 9.85
N GLY A 498 25.48 -6.00 9.00
CA GLY A 498 25.03 -7.38 9.17
C GLY A 498 26.20 -8.35 9.01
N ARG A 499 26.25 -9.39 9.85
CA ARG A 499 27.32 -10.41 9.81
C ARG A 499 26.82 -11.83 9.66
N ALA A 500 25.72 -12.15 10.32
CA ALA A 500 25.13 -13.47 10.32
C ALA A 500 23.63 -13.32 10.58
N PRO A 501 22.79 -14.23 10.06
CA PRO A 501 21.35 -14.20 10.30
C PRO A 501 20.98 -14.18 11.79
N GLY A 502 19.98 -13.39 12.15
CA GLY A 502 19.46 -13.28 13.50
C GLY A 502 19.10 -11.85 13.91
N ARG A 503 18.57 -11.71 15.12
CA ARG A 503 18.21 -10.40 15.69
C ARG A 503 19.38 -9.81 16.47
N GLY A 504 19.56 -8.50 16.34
CA GLY A 504 20.52 -7.75 17.14
C GLY A 504 20.01 -6.37 17.50
N THR A 505 20.54 -5.84 18.59
CA THR A 505 20.18 -4.54 19.14
C THR A 505 21.33 -3.57 18.96
N VAL A 506 21.05 -2.35 18.53
CA VAL A 506 21.96 -1.21 18.51
C VAL A 506 21.52 -0.24 19.61
N SER A 507 22.34 -0.06 20.64
CA SER A 507 22.08 0.89 21.72
C SER A 507 22.90 2.16 21.53
N TYR A 508 22.28 3.31 21.74
CA TYR A 508 22.93 4.62 21.78
C TYR A 508 22.92 5.16 23.21
N ALA A 509 24.09 5.29 23.84
CA ALA A 509 24.22 5.80 25.20
C ALA A 509 24.79 7.22 25.19
N GLY A 510 23.93 8.23 25.36
CA GLY A 510 24.31 9.64 25.45
C GLY A 510 24.82 10.04 26.83
N ARG A 511 25.71 11.04 26.88
CA ARG A 511 26.10 11.73 28.13
C ARG A 511 25.53 13.14 28.13
N LEU A 512 24.56 13.39 29.00
CA LEU A 512 23.86 14.67 29.13
C LEU A 512 24.13 15.29 30.52
N PRO A 513 23.80 16.58 30.75
CA PRO A 513 24.00 17.23 32.06
C PRO A 513 23.33 16.49 33.23
N GLY A 514 22.20 15.81 32.98
CA GLY A 514 21.46 15.02 33.98
C GLY A 514 22.02 13.62 34.27
N GLY A 515 22.97 13.12 33.48
CA GLY A 515 23.54 11.78 33.63
C GLY A 515 23.73 11.04 32.30
N ARG A 516 23.90 9.72 32.38
CA ARG A 516 23.86 8.86 31.19
C ARG A 516 22.44 8.41 30.94
N VAL A 517 22.02 8.53 29.70
CA VAL A 517 20.74 8.03 29.19
C VAL A 517 21.03 7.17 27.96
N SER A 518 20.11 6.28 27.62
CA SER A 518 20.31 5.40 26.48
C SER A 518 19.00 4.99 25.84
N ASP A 519 19.02 4.87 24.53
CA ASP A 519 17.95 4.32 23.71
C ASP A 519 18.47 3.15 22.87
N ARG A 520 17.56 2.36 22.27
CA ARG A 520 17.90 1.15 21.51
C ARG A 520 17.03 0.95 20.28
N VAL A 521 17.65 0.40 19.25
CA VAL A 521 17.03 0.00 17.99
C VAL A 521 17.23 -1.50 17.82
N GLU A 522 16.16 -2.24 17.56
CA GLU A 522 16.26 -3.63 17.13
C GLU A 522 16.41 -3.69 15.60
N LEU A 523 17.33 -4.53 15.13
CA LEU A 523 17.56 -4.83 13.72
C LEU A 523 17.53 -6.33 13.50
N THR A 524 17.04 -6.77 12.34
CA THR A 524 17.05 -8.17 11.91
C THR A 524 18.00 -8.34 10.74
N VAL A 525 18.93 -9.29 10.85
CA VAL A 525 19.76 -9.73 9.74
C VAL A 525 19.14 -11.02 9.18
N HIS A 526 18.76 -11.00 7.91
CA HIS A 526 18.18 -12.17 7.21
C HIS A 526 19.29 -13.02 6.56
N GLY A 527 18.94 -13.82 5.55
CA GLY A 527 19.87 -14.67 4.81
C GLY A 527 20.88 -13.90 3.95
N GLU A 528 21.81 -14.62 3.33
CA GLU A 528 22.75 -14.06 2.37
C GLU A 528 22.03 -13.49 1.14
N MET A 529 22.57 -12.40 0.58
CA MET A 529 22.02 -11.78 -0.62
C MET A 529 22.13 -12.73 -1.82
N THR A 530 21.02 -12.95 -2.51
CA THR A 530 20.94 -13.80 -3.71
C THR A 530 20.50 -13.03 -4.95
N ARG A 531 19.79 -11.90 -4.76
CA ARG A 531 19.31 -11.04 -5.83
C ARG A 531 19.42 -9.57 -5.43
N LEU A 532 19.67 -8.73 -6.44
CA LEU A 532 19.68 -7.28 -6.34
C LEU A 532 18.77 -6.75 -7.44
N GLU A 533 17.83 -5.87 -7.09
CA GLU A 533 16.82 -5.36 -8.01
C GLU A 533 16.82 -3.82 -7.98
N PRO A 534 16.95 -3.15 -9.13
CA PRO A 534 16.75 -1.72 -9.23
C PRO A 534 15.26 -1.35 -9.17
N SER A 535 14.95 -0.14 -8.70
CA SER A 535 13.57 0.39 -8.69
C SER A 535 12.98 0.55 -10.10
N SER A 536 13.82 0.58 -11.12
CA SER A 536 13.43 0.47 -12.52
C SER A 536 14.46 -0.36 -13.28
N PRO A 537 14.04 -1.38 -14.05
CA PRO A 537 14.96 -2.20 -14.85
C PRO A 537 15.54 -1.43 -16.05
N VAL A 538 14.84 -0.40 -16.53
CA VAL A 538 15.29 0.54 -17.57
C VAL A 538 14.92 1.95 -17.13
N LEU A 539 15.78 2.93 -17.38
CA LEU A 539 15.48 4.35 -17.16
C LEU A 539 15.30 5.07 -18.50
N ALA A 540 14.17 5.74 -18.66
CA ALA A 540 13.95 6.63 -19.79
C ALA A 540 14.04 8.09 -19.33
N LEU A 541 15.03 8.81 -19.85
CA LEU A 541 15.17 10.24 -19.62
C LEU A 541 14.49 11.02 -20.75
N PRO A 542 13.64 12.01 -20.44
CA PRO A 542 12.99 12.82 -21.48
C PRO A 542 14.01 13.63 -22.28
N ASP A 543 13.64 14.03 -23.49
CA ASP A 543 14.43 14.99 -24.27
C ASP A 543 14.29 16.39 -23.63
N ALA A 544 15.26 16.77 -22.81
CA ALA A 544 15.31 18.05 -22.12
C ALA A 544 16.73 18.66 -22.20
N PRO A 545 16.89 19.97 -21.94
CA PRO A 545 18.21 20.59 -21.89
C PRO A 545 19.18 19.81 -20.96
N PRO A 546 20.48 19.74 -21.29
CA PRO A 546 21.46 19.06 -20.46
C PRO A 546 21.42 19.53 -19.00
N GLY A 547 21.35 18.59 -18.06
CA GLY A 547 21.21 18.87 -16.64
C GLY A 547 19.77 18.99 -16.12
N GLU A 548 18.77 19.00 -17.00
CA GLU A 548 17.34 19.05 -16.63
C GLU A 548 16.63 17.68 -16.76
N ALA A 549 17.10 16.81 -17.65
CA ALA A 549 16.59 15.44 -17.76
C ALA A 549 17.20 14.53 -16.68
N SER A 550 16.42 14.21 -15.64
CA SER A 550 16.84 13.35 -14.53
C SER A 550 15.77 12.32 -14.16
N ALA A 551 16.20 11.17 -13.64
CA ALA A 551 15.34 10.13 -13.05
C ALA A 551 15.96 9.59 -11.76
N GLU A 552 15.11 9.13 -10.84
CA GLU A 552 15.53 8.52 -9.58
C GLU A 552 15.67 7.00 -9.69
N LEU A 553 16.67 6.46 -9.01
CA LEU A 553 16.99 5.03 -8.96
C LEU A 553 17.33 4.62 -7.53
N SER A 554 16.77 3.52 -7.05
CA SER A 554 17.15 2.89 -5.79
C SER A 554 17.36 1.39 -5.98
N LEU A 555 17.95 0.73 -4.98
CA LEU A 555 18.22 -0.70 -5.01
C LEU A 555 17.56 -1.42 -3.84
N THR A 556 17.00 -2.60 -4.13
CA THR A 556 16.51 -3.55 -3.13
C THR A 556 17.29 -4.85 -3.24
N ALA A 557 17.88 -5.30 -2.13
CA ALA A 557 18.52 -6.60 -2.04
C ALA A 557 17.54 -7.63 -1.47
N TYR A 558 17.66 -8.87 -1.94
CA TYR A 558 16.85 -10.00 -1.47
C TYR A 558 17.73 -11.15 -1.04
N ASP A 559 17.31 -11.84 0.01
CA ASP A 559 17.79 -13.19 0.30
C ASP A 559 16.97 -14.27 -0.41
N ALA A 560 17.33 -15.53 -0.20
CA ALA A 560 16.68 -16.68 -0.84
C ALA A 560 15.25 -16.97 -0.35
N ASP A 561 14.81 -16.35 0.75
CA ASP A 561 13.42 -16.43 1.26
C ASP A 561 12.60 -15.19 0.89
N GLY A 562 13.17 -14.30 0.08
CA GLY A 562 12.50 -13.11 -0.43
C GLY A 562 12.32 -12.02 0.61
N PHE A 563 13.16 -11.95 1.65
CA PHE A 563 13.21 -10.78 2.52
C PHE A 563 13.84 -9.60 1.76
N ALA A 564 13.04 -8.56 1.53
CA ALA A 564 13.44 -7.36 0.80
C ALA A 564 14.13 -6.37 1.74
N VAL A 565 15.33 -5.92 1.38
CA VAL A 565 16.12 -4.96 2.17
C VAL A 565 16.54 -3.79 1.27
N PRO A 566 16.13 -2.54 1.56
CA PRO A 566 16.57 -1.37 0.81
C PRO A 566 18.09 -1.19 0.98
N VAL A 567 18.84 -1.01 -0.10
CA VAL A 567 20.30 -0.85 -0.02
C VAL A 567 20.67 0.61 0.23
N GLU A 568 21.52 0.87 1.22
CA GLU A 568 22.03 2.22 1.45
C GLU A 568 23.08 2.57 0.39
N THR A 569 23.06 3.82 -0.12
CA THR A 569 23.92 4.28 -1.21
C THR A 569 25.42 4.08 -0.95
N ARG A 570 25.84 4.00 0.33
CA ARG A 570 27.24 3.74 0.71
C ARG A 570 27.73 2.32 0.43
N ASP A 571 26.82 1.35 0.31
CA ASP A 571 27.16 -0.04 0.01
C ASP A 571 27.17 -0.30 -1.50
N VAL A 572 26.95 0.74 -2.31
CA VAL A 572 26.85 0.66 -3.76
C VAL A 572 28.07 1.31 -4.41
N GLU A 573 28.76 0.54 -5.23
CA GLU A 573 29.72 1.06 -6.19
C GLU A 573 28.97 1.45 -7.48
N VAL A 574 29.04 2.72 -7.87
CA VAL A 574 28.30 3.27 -9.03
C VAL A 574 29.25 3.56 -10.19
N GLY A 575 28.91 3.03 -11.36
CA GLY A 575 29.50 3.38 -12.65
C GLY A 575 28.46 4.04 -13.56
N ALA A 576 28.83 5.15 -14.21
CA ALA A 576 27.98 5.83 -15.17
C ALA A 576 28.59 5.73 -16.58
N GLY A 577 27.78 5.35 -17.57
CA GLY A 577 28.17 5.35 -18.96
C GLY A 577 28.33 6.77 -19.54
N PRO A 578 28.83 6.91 -20.77
CA PRO A 578 28.98 8.20 -21.43
C PRO A 578 27.67 8.99 -21.47
N GLY A 579 27.74 10.31 -21.30
CA GLY A 579 26.56 11.18 -21.36
C GLY A 579 25.72 11.21 -20.09
N LEU A 580 26.05 10.47 -19.04
CA LEU A 580 25.33 10.45 -17.76
C LEU A 580 26.17 10.97 -16.59
N ALA A 581 25.50 11.56 -15.61
CA ALA A 581 26.00 11.78 -14.26
C ALA A 581 25.07 11.11 -13.25
N VAL A 582 25.64 10.43 -12.26
CA VAL A 582 24.88 9.81 -11.16
C VAL A 582 25.32 10.42 -9.84
N THR A 583 24.37 10.92 -9.05
CA THR A 583 24.61 11.54 -7.75
C THR A 583 23.68 10.96 -6.70
N THR A 584 24.12 10.84 -5.44
CA THR A 584 23.22 10.37 -4.37
C THR A 584 22.17 11.44 -4.07
N SER A 585 20.90 11.08 -4.24
CA SER A 585 19.74 11.94 -3.93
C SER A 585 19.26 11.74 -2.47
N GLY A 586 19.65 10.62 -1.83
CA GLY A 586 19.34 10.33 -0.44
C GLY A 586 20.10 9.13 0.13
N PRO A 587 19.65 8.60 1.28
CA PRO A 587 20.25 7.42 1.91
C PRO A 587 20.19 6.15 1.04
N THR A 588 19.19 6.03 0.15
CA THR A 588 18.97 4.87 -0.73
C THR A 588 18.85 5.24 -2.21
N GLY A 589 18.73 6.54 -2.53
CA GLY A 589 18.43 7.03 -3.88
C GLY A 589 19.63 7.59 -4.63
N PHE A 590 19.59 7.43 -5.94
CA PHE A 590 20.49 8.00 -6.93
C PHE A 590 19.71 8.78 -7.97
N ALA A 591 20.05 10.06 -8.16
CA ALA A 591 19.61 10.84 -9.31
C ALA A 591 20.52 10.56 -10.50
N VAL A 592 19.94 10.11 -11.61
CA VAL A 592 20.60 9.83 -12.90
C VAL A 592 20.25 10.93 -13.88
N THR A 593 21.22 11.73 -14.32
CA THR A 593 20.99 12.94 -15.12
C THR A 593 21.75 12.90 -16.43
N ALA A 594 21.09 13.27 -17.53
CA ALA A 594 21.74 13.44 -18.83
C ALA A 594 22.62 14.70 -18.85
N THR A 595 23.86 14.56 -19.30
CA THR A 595 24.89 15.61 -19.31
C THR A 595 25.15 16.21 -20.70
N GLY A 596 24.53 15.66 -21.75
CA GLY A 596 24.67 16.13 -23.14
C GLY A 596 23.79 15.34 -24.11
N THR A 597 23.75 15.76 -25.38
CA THR A 597 22.88 15.20 -26.45
C THR A 597 23.58 14.19 -27.36
N ASP A 598 24.82 13.81 -27.06
CA ASP A 598 25.68 13.03 -27.98
C ASP A 598 25.46 11.51 -27.90
N ALA A 599 24.66 11.02 -26.95
CA ALA A 599 24.33 9.62 -26.77
C ALA A 599 22.80 9.45 -26.69
N ASP A 600 22.23 8.66 -27.60
CA ASP A 600 20.79 8.30 -27.56
C ASP A 600 20.52 7.21 -26.49
N ALA A 601 21.56 6.50 -26.05
CA ALA A 601 21.52 5.42 -25.06
C ALA A 601 22.83 5.34 -24.26
N SER A 602 22.73 4.93 -23.00
CA SER A 602 23.84 4.73 -22.05
C SER A 602 23.42 3.71 -20.99
N GLU A 603 24.19 3.58 -19.90
CA GLU A 603 23.91 2.62 -18.83
C GLU A 603 24.42 3.12 -17.47
N VAL A 604 23.79 2.66 -16.40
CA VAL A 604 24.27 2.81 -15.02
C VAL A 604 24.59 1.42 -14.48
N ARG A 605 25.81 1.22 -13.99
CA ARG A 605 26.25 -0.02 -13.33
C ARG A 605 26.24 0.18 -11.83
N LEU A 606 25.53 -0.70 -11.13
CA LEU A 606 25.39 -0.63 -9.68
C LEU A 606 25.84 -1.95 -9.09
N ARG A 607 26.91 -1.93 -8.31
CA ARG A 607 27.48 -3.12 -7.70
C ARG A 607 27.35 -3.05 -6.18
N VAL A 608 26.82 -4.12 -5.60
CA VAL A 608 26.69 -4.32 -4.16
C VAL A 608 27.36 -5.65 -3.82
N LEU A 609 28.35 -5.62 -2.93
CA LEU A 609 29.20 -6.78 -2.62
C LEU A 609 29.84 -7.37 -3.90
N ASP A 610 29.44 -8.57 -4.29
CA ASP A 610 29.87 -9.30 -5.49
C ASP A 610 28.81 -9.36 -6.60
N THR A 611 27.64 -8.76 -6.39
CA THR A 611 26.54 -8.70 -7.36
C THR A 611 26.51 -7.35 -8.06
N GLU A 612 26.40 -7.34 -9.39
CA GLU A 612 26.26 -6.13 -10.22
C GLU A 612 24.94 -6.20 -10.99
N VAL A 613 24.21 -5.08 -11.01
CA VAL A 613 23.09 -4.85 -11.93
C VAL A 613 23.45 -3.72 -12.88
N VAL A 614 23.02 -3.85 -14.12
CA VAL A 614 23.18 -2.83 -15.15
C VAL A 614 21.81 -2.33 -15.53
N VAL A 615 21.58 -1.03 -15.39
CA VAL A 615 20.34 -0.36 -15.75
C VAL A 615 20.58 0.42 -17.04
N PRO A 616 20.04 -0.04 -18.18
CA PRO A 616 20.09 0.71 -19.42
C PRO A 616 19.36 2.05 -19.26
N VAL A 617 19.91 3.09 -19.87
CA VAL A 617 19.33 4.44 -19.85
C VAL A 617 19.15 4.92 -21.28
N THR A 618 17.92 5.27 -21.66
CA THR A 618 17.63 5.87 -22.96
C THR A 618 17.42 7.37 -22.82
N ILE A 619 17.96 8.16 -23.75
CA ILE A 619 17.88 9.63 -23.72
C ILE A 619 17.05 10.10 -24.91
N GLY A 620 15.86 10.63 -24.62
CA GLY A 620 14.89 11.07 -25.63
C GLY A 620 14.11 9.92 -26.29
N PHE A 621 12.98 10.27 -26.92
CA PHE A 621 12.14 9.34 -27.68
C PHE A 621 12.06 9.78 -29.15
N ARG A 622 12.01 8.81 -30.05
CA ARG A 622 11.65 9.02 -31.46
C ARG A 622 10.23 8.51 -31.68
N THR A 623 9.34 9.38 -32.13
CA THR A 623 8.00 8.97 -32.55
C THR A 623 8.08 8.26 -33.92
N SER A 624 7.57 7.04 -33.99
CA SER A 624 7.52 6.21 -35.20
C SER A 624 6.07 5.88 -35.55
N PRO A 625 5.57 6.25 -36.74
CA PRO A 625 4.19 5.95 -37.12
C PRO A 625 3.97 4.45 -37.33
N VAL A 626 2.90 3.91 -36.73
CA VAL A 626 2.49 2.50 -36.86
C VAL A 626 1.27 2.36 -37.78
N ALA A 627 0.25 3.22 -37.60
CA ALA A 627 -0.91 3.28 -38.51
C ALA A 627 -1.49 4.71 -38.57
N ASP A 628 -1.60 5.25 -39.79
CA ASP A 628 -2.26 6.54 -40.05
C ASP A 628 -3.74 6.41 -40.42
N PHE A 629 -4.23 5.17 -40.58
CA PHE A 629 -5.60 4.80 -40.97
C PHE A 629 -6.05 5.33 -42.34
N SER A 630 -5.10 5.69 -43.23
CA SER A 630 -5.40 6.08 -44.61
C SER A 630 -6.02 4.94 -45.44
N ASP A 631 -5.85 3.70 -45.01
CA ASP A 631 -6.40 2.46 -45.54
C ASP A 631 -7.64 1.96 -44.77
N GLY A 632 -8.36 2.85 -44.08
CA GLY A 632 -9.46 2.49 -43.17
C GLY A 632 -10.60 1.62 -43.76
N GLU A 633 -10.72 1.51 -45.09
CA GLU A 633 -11.64 0.60 -45.77
C GLU A 633 -11.21 -0.88 -45.70
N ASP A 634 -9.92 -1.15 -45.53
CA ASP A 634 -9.34 -2.51 -45.49
C ASP A 634 -9.30 -3.09 -44.07
N TRP A 635 -9.55 -2.27 -43.04
CA TRP A 635 -9.66 -2.71 -41.65
C TRP A 635 -10.92 -3.55 -41.43
N GLN A 636 -10.80 -4.59 -40.60
CA GLN A 636 -11.87 -5.54 -40.32
C GLN A 636 -12.42 -5.34 -38.91
N VAL A 637 -13.67 -5.76 -38.70
CA VAL A 637 -14.29 -5.76 -37.37
C VAL A 637 -14.19 -7.13 -36.72
N GLY A 638 -13.75 -7.15 -35.47
CA GLY A 638 -13.82 -8.32 -34.59
C GLY A 638 -14.77 -8.05 -33.41
N THR A 639 -15.33 -9.11 -32.82
CA THR A 639 -16.20 -8.98 -31.64
C THR A 639 -16.01 -10.13 -30.66
N ALA A 640 -16.33 -9.89 -29.39
CA ALA A 640 -16.57 -10.94 -28.41
C ALA A 640 -17.89 -10.64 -27.69
N ARG A 641 -18.86 -11.56 -27.82
CA ARG A 641 -20.18 -11.47 -27.16
C ARG A 641 -20.89 -10.12 -27.38
N ALA A 642 -20.60 -9.43 -28.49
CA ALA A 642 -21.03 -8.10 -28.91
C ALA A 642 -21.37 -8.09 -30.41
N THR A 643 -21.98 -7.01 -30.93
CA THR A 643 -21.97 -6.73 -32.38
C THR A 643 -21.29 -5.39 -32.66
N ALA A 644 -20.64 -5.25 -33.81
CA ALA A 644 -19.98 -4.00 -34.19
C ALA A 644 -19.83 -3.89 -35.72
N THR A 645 -19.68 -2.66 -36.20
CA THR A 645 -19.31 -2.33 -37.59
C THR A 645 -18.21 -1.29 -37.61
N LEU A 646 -17.35 -1.34 -38.63
CA LEU A 646 -16.24 -0.41 -38.82
C LEU A 646 -16.42 0.40 -40.11
N SER A 647 -16.09 1.70 -40.08
CA SER A 647 -16.19 2.59 -41.24
C SER A 647 -15.11 3.68 -41.22
N PRO A 648 -14.63 4.18 -42.38
CA PRO A 648 -13.75 5.35 -42.42
C PRO A 648 -14.42 6.60 -41.83
N ALA A 649 -13.63 7.43 -41.14
CA ALA A 649 -14.07 8.65 -40.47
C ALA A 649 -13.00 9.76 -40.56
N PRO A 650 -13.36 11.03 -40.31
CA PRO A 650 -12.38 12.11 -40.15
C PRO A 650 -11.82 12.12 -38.72
N GLY A 651 -10.50 12.13 -38.61
CA GLY A 651 -9.71 12.29 -37.38
C GLY A 651 -9.53 13.74 -36.94
N PRO A 652 -8.74 13.98 -35.88
CA PRO A 652 -8.31 15.32 -35.47
C PRO A 652 -7.71 16.08 -36.64
N ASP A 653 -8.09 17.35 -36.80
CA ASP A 653 -7.64 18.23 -37.90
C ASP A 653 -7.87 17.66 -39.32
N GLY A 654 -8.79 16.70 -39.48
CA GLY A 654 -9.13 16.08 -40.76
C GLY A 654 -8.19 14.96 -41.20
N ALA A 655 -7.35 14.44 -40.31
CA ALA A 655 -6.55 13.23 -40.57
C ALA A 655 -7.45 12.01 -40.89
N PRO A 656 -6.95 10.95 -41.54
CA PRO A 656 -7.70 9.70 -41.68
C PRO A 656 -7.95 9.02 -40.32
N ALA A 657 -9.13 8.41 -40.18
CA ALA A 657 -9.53 7.67 -38.98
C ALA A 657 -10.45 6.49 -39.35
N VAL A 658 -10.62 5.56 -38.42
CA VAL A 658 -11.68 4.53 -38.48
C VAL A 658 -12.62 4.67 -37.29
N ALA A 659 -13.92 4.59 -37.55
CA ALA A 659 -14.96 4.60 -36.53
C ALA A 659 -15.54 3.21 -36.35
N LEU A 660 -15.77 2.85 -35.09
CA LEU A 660 -16.33 1.60 -34.63
C LEU A 660 -17.68 1.90 -33.97
N ASP A 661 -18.76 1.52 -34.64
CA ASP A 661 -20.12 1.54 -34.08
C ASP A 661 -20.37 0.18 -33.44
N TYR A 662 -20.71 0.14 -32.16
CA TYR A 662 -20.80 -1.10 -31.38
C TYR A 662 -22.09 -1.21 -30.57
N ASP A 663 -22.48 -2.45 -30.26
CA ASP A 663 -23.61 -2.82 -29.42
C ASP A 663 -23.16 -3.82 -28.35
N PHE A 664 -23.11 -3.32 -27.11
CA PHE A 664 -22.76 -4.09 -25.91
C PHE A 664 -23.98 -4.55 -25.11
N THR A 665 -25.18 -4.47 -25.69
CA THR A 665 -26.43 -4.94 -25.05
C THR A 665 -26.66 -6.46 -25.15
N THR A 666 -25.77 -7.16 -25.84
CA THR A 666 -25.95 -8.56 -26.27
C THR A 666 -25.62 -9.61 -25.21
N SER A 667 -24.94 -9.25 -24.12
CA SER A 667 -24.54 -10.15 -23.05
C SER A 667 -24.29 -9.38 -21.76
N THR A 668 -24.30 -10.05 -20.61
CA THR A 668 -23.87 -9.52 -19.31
C THR A 668 -22.45 -9.97 -18.94
N ALA A 669 -21.81 -10.83 -19.74
CA ALA A 669 -20.38 -11.16 -19.60
C ALA A 669 -19.51 -10.01 -20.18
N THR A 670 -18.19 -10.13 -20.19
CA THR A 670 -17.32 -9.15 -20.89
C THR A 670 -17.64 -9.10 -22.40
N ARG A 671 -17.87 -7.89 -22.93
CA ARG A 671 -18.17 -7.59 -24.34
C ARG A 671 -16.98 -6.88 -24.96
N GLY A 672 -16.72 -7.12 -26.24
CA GLY A 672 -15.62 -6.48 -26.95
C GLY A 672 -15.95 -6.17 -28.41
N ALA A 673 -15.53 -4.99 -28.86
CA ALA A 673 -15.59 -4.54 -30.25
C ALA A 673 -14.17 -4.15 -30.71
N TYR A 674 -13.72 -4.70 -31.83
CA TYR A 674 -12.30 -4.65 -32.24
C TYR A 674 -12.15 -4.06 -33.64
N ALA A 675 -11.17 -3.19 -33.82
CA ALA A 675 -10.62 -2.82 -35.12
C ALA A 675 -9.38 -3.69 -35.39
N LEU A 676 -9.47 -4.54 -36.41
CA LEU A 676 -8.42 -5.48 -36.82
C LEU A 676 -7.71 -4.92 -38.06
N PRO A 677 -6.38 -4.79 -38.05
CA PRO A 677 -5.65 -4.29 -39.21
C PRO A 677 -5.70 -5.32 -40.36
N PRO A 678 -5.56 -4.88 -41.62
CA PRO A 678 -5.57 -5.77 -42.79
C PRO A 678 -4.46 -6.84 -42.75
N ALA A 679 -3.36 -6.55 -42.06
CA ALA A 679 -2.32 -7.48 -41.68
C ALA A 679 -1.74 -7.07 -40.30
N PRO A 680 -1.16 -7.99 -39.52
CA PRO A 680 -0.47 -7.65 -38.29
C PRO A 680 0.59 -6.55 -38.53
N LEU A 681 0.60 -5.52 -37.68
CA LEU A 681 1.43 -4.32 -37.89
C LEU A 681 2.74 -4.43 -37.09
N PRO A 682 3.89 -4.68 -37.74
CA PRO A 682 5.16 -4.79 -37.04
C PRO A 682 5.59 -3.40 -36.52
N VAL A 683 6.05 -3.36 -35.28
CA VAL A 683 6.52 -2.13 -34.64
C VAL A 683 8.04 -2.10 -34.63
N PRO A 684 8.68 -1.03 -35.13
CA PRO A 684 10.14 -0.94 -35.17
C PRO A 684 10.73 -0.71 -33.78
N GLY A 685 11.89 -1.35 -33.52
CA GLY A 685 12.67 -1.17 -32.28
C GLY A 685 11.97 -1.69 -31.02
N GLN A 686 12.31 -1.08 -29.89
CA GLN A 686 11.74 -1.37 -28.57
C GLN A 686 10.85 -0.19 -28.08
N PRO A 687 9.59 -0.08 -28.54
CA PRO A 687 8.69 0.99 -28.11
C PRO A 687 8.47 0.97 -26.60
N GLN A 688 8.57 2.14 -25.95
CA GLN A 688 8.28 2.30 -24.51
C GLN A 688 6.81 2.65 -24.27
N ALA A 689 6.12 3.19 -25.29
CA ALA A 689 4.70 3.44 -25.27
C ALA A 689 4.15 3.55 -26.70
N PHE A 690 2.83 3.50 -26.84
CA PHE A 690 2.09 3.89 -28.03
C PHE A 690 1.21 5.11 -27.72
N THR A 691 0.96 5.94 -28.72
CA THR A 691 -0.05 6.99 -28.64
C THR A 691 -1.11 6.77 -29.72
N LEU A 692 -2.38 6.95 -29.36
CA LEU A 692 -3.53 6.84 -30.26
C LEU A 692 -4.51 7.97 -29.99
N TRP A 693 -4.98 8.63 -31.03
CA TRP A 693 -6.13 9.53 -30.88
C TRP A 693 -7.42 8.73 -30.80
N ILE A 694 -8.26 9.03 -29.81
CA ILE A 694 -9.56 8.40 -29.63
C ILE A 694 -10.63 9.49 -29.53
N GLU A 695 -11.64 9.42 -30.39
CA GLU A 695 -12.89 10.17 -30.26
C GLU A 695 -13.82 9.40 -29.32
N GLY A 696 -13.95 9.91 -28.10
CA GLY A 696 -14.77 9.28 -27.07
C GLY A 696 -16.26 9.61 -27.20
N ASP A 697 -17.11 8.68 -26.79
CA ASP A 697 -18.56 8.86 -26.69
C ASP A 697 -19.06 9.01 -25.24
N GLY A 698 -18.15 8.96 -24.25
CA GLY A 698 -18.44 9.16 -22.83
C GLY A 698 -19.11 7.99 -22.13
N HIS A 699 -19.25 6.82 -22.76
CA HIS A 699 -19.88 5.66 -22.12
C HIS A 699 -18.90 4.82 -21.28
N GLY A 700 -17.60 5.11 -21.31
CA GLY A 700 -16.63 4.42 -20.45
C GLY A 700 -15.98 3.18 -21.06
N ALA A 701 -16.22 2.84 -22.34
CA ALA A 701 -15.59 1.67 -22.97
C ALA A 701 -14.06 1.67 -22.77
N TRP A 702 -13.48 0.51 -22.43
CA TRP A 702 -12.07 0.39 -22.07
C TRP A 702 -11.19 0.08 -23.31
N PRO A 703 -10.34 1.02 -23.77
CA PRO A 703 -9.48 0.84 -24.92
C PRO A 703 -8.24 0.01 -24.58
N ARG A 704 -7.85 -0.88 -25.49
CA ARG A 704 -6.67 -1.72 -25.39
C ARG A 704 -5.99 -1.92 -26.74
N LEU A 705 -4.67 -2.05 -26.75
CA LEU A 705 -3.89 -2.48 -27.92
C LEU A 705 -3.45 -3.93 -27.71
N GLN A 706 -3.95 -4.85 -28.53
CA GLN A 706 -3.45 -6.22 -28.53
C GLN A 706 -2.15 -6.29 -29.32
N VAL A 707 -1.11 -6.83 -28.70
CA VAL A 707 0.21 -7.01 -29.29
C VAL A 707 0.67 -8.45 -29.17
N THR A 708 1.33 -8.96 -30.22
CA THR A 708 2.14 -10.19 -30.14
C THR A 708 3.58 -9.81 -29.84
N ARG A 709 4.16 -10.44 -28.82
CA ARG A 709 5.52 -10.25 -28.34
C ARG A 709 6.51 -11.10 -29.14
N GLY A 710 7.81 -10.83 -28.95
CA GLY A 710 8.90 -11.57 -29.62
C GLY A 710 8.97 -13.06 -29.29
N ASP A 711 8.41 -13.45 -28.15
CA ASP A 711 8.27 -14.84 -27.69
C ASP A 711 7.10 -15.60 -28.36
N GLY A 712 6.30 -14.92 -29.18
CA GLY A 712 5.13 -15.48 -29.87
C GLY A 712 3.82 -15.47 -29.08
N THR A 713 3.82 -14.99 -27.83
CA THR A 713 2.63 -14.82 -26.99
C THR A 713 1.94 -13.47 -27.27
N SER A 714 0.64 -13.37 -26.97
CA SER A 714 -0.12 -12.12 -27.13
C SER A 714 -0.50 -11.54 -25.77
N THR A 715 -0.35 -10.23 -25.61
CA THR A 715 -0.79 -9.46 -24.44
C THR A 715 -1.60 -8.23 -24.88
N ASN A 716 -2.18 -7.50 -23.94
CA ASN A 716 -2.88 -6.24 -24.18
C ASN A 716 -2.17 -5.10 -23.44
N LEU A 717 -1.97 -3.97 -24.12
CA LEU A 717 -1.57 -2.72 -23.50
C LEU A 717 -2.84 -1.90 -23.24
N ASP A 718 -3.11 -1.58 -21.98
CA ASP A 718 -4.38 -1.00 -21.58
C ASP A 718 -4.32 0.54 -21.52
N GLY A 719 -5.39 1.21 -21.95
CA GLY A 719 -5.56 2.66 -21.86
C GLY A 719 -6.60 3.05 -20.79
N PRO A 720 -6.77 4.35 -20.50
CA PRO A 720 -7.84 4.83 -19.61
C PRO A 720 -9.23 4.61 -20.23
N HIS A 721 -10.23 4.34 -19.38
CA HIS A 721 -11.64 4.21 -19.78
C HIS A 721 -12.12 5.47 -20.50
N VAL A 722 -12.91 5.30 -21.57
CA VAL A 722 -13.36 6.41 -22.44
C VAL A 722 -14.58 7.12 -21.84
N ASP A 723 -14.36 7.83 -20.74
CA ASP A 723 -15.35 8.61 -19.98
C ASP A 723 -15.53 10.05 -20.50
N TRP A 724 -14.81 10.40 -21.57
CA TRP A 724 -14.86 11.72 -22.20
C TRP A 724 -15.59 11.69 -23.54
N THR A 725 -16.03 12.87 -23.99
CA THR A 725 -16.56 13.07 -25.35
C THR A 725 -15.56 13.84 -26.21
N GLY A 726 -15.39 13.43 -27.48
CA GLY A 726 -14.51 14.09 -28.44
C GLY A 726 -13.07 13.55 -28.46
N TRP A 727 -12.20 14.18 -29.24
CA TRP A 727 -10.83 13.70 -29.47
C TRP A 727 -9.90 13.94 -28.28
N ARG A 728 -9.22 12.88 -27.86
CA ARG A 728 -8.12 12.90 -26.89
C ARG A 728 -7.02 11.95 -27.34
N GLN A 729 -5.77 12.37 -27.24
CA GLN A 729 -4.64 11.45 -27.44
C GLN A 729 -4.42 10.65 -26.16
N VAL A 730 -4.40 9.33 -26.33
CA VAL A 730 -4.23 8.35 -25.25
C VAL A 730 -2.86 7.69 -25.40
N THR A 731 -2.17 7.50 -24.29
CA THR A 731 -0.88 6.79 -24.23
C THR A 731 -1.07 5.39 -23.64
N PHE A 732 -0.54 4.37 -24.30
CA PHE A 732 -0.49 2.98 -23.84
C PHE A 732 0.97 2.63 -23.51
N ALA A 733 1.30 2.48 -22.24
CA ALA A 733 2.67 2.12 -21.83
C ALA A 733 3.00 0.67 -22.22
N VAL A 734 4.24 0.40 -22.62
CA VAL A 734 4.76 -0.96 -22.80
C VAL A 734 5.45 -1.39 -21.49
N PRO A 735 5.01 -2.48 -20.84
CA PRO A 735 5.63 -2.95 -19.62
C PRO A 735 7.12 -3.27 -19.81
N ALA A 736 7.94 -2.94 -18.81
CA ALA A 736 9.34 -3.35 -18.81
C ALA A 736 9.46 -4.88 -18.80
N GLY A 737 10.51 -5.43 -19.42
CA GLY A 737 10.66 -6.89 -19.58
C GLY A 737 9.84 -7.51 -20.73
N THR A 738 9.05 -6.71 -21.46
CA THR A 738 8.34 -7.19 -22.66
C THR A 738 9.31 -7.71 -23.73
N ALA A 739 9.07 -8.91 -24.27
CA ALA A 739 9.85 -9.47 -25.37
C ALA A 739 9.54 -8.78 -26.71
N TYR A 740 10.58 -8.35 -27.43
CA TYR A 740 10.50 -7.67 -28.73
C TYR A 740 10.95 -8.59 -29.89
N PRO A 741 10.53 -8.34 -31.15
CA PRO A 741 9.72 -7.22 -31.63
C PRO A 741 8.24 -7.34 -31.26
N LEU A 742 7.55 -6.20 -31.14
CA LEU A 742 6.10 -6.15 -30.99
C LEU A 742 5.40 -6.11 -32.35
N THR A 743 4.25 -6.76 -32.44
CA THR A 743 3.34 -6.67 -33.58
C THR A 743 1.94 -6.34 -33.09
N VAL A 744 1.35 -5.22 -33.51
CA VAL A 744 -0.03 -4.86 -33.15
C VAL A 744 -1.00 -5.71 -33.98
N THR A 745 -1.91 -6.40 -33.31
CA THR A 745 -2.86 -7.34 -33.92
C THR A 745 -4.32 -6.91 -33.79
N ALA A 746 -4.65 -6.06 -32.82
CA ALA A 746 -5.99 -5.49 -32.70
C ALA A 746 -5.99 -4.20 -31.87
N ILE A 747 -6.92 -3.28 -32.17
CA ILE A 747 -7.34 -2.21 -31.27
C ILE A 747 -8.70 -2.61 -30.73
N ARG A 748 -8.82 -2.72 -29.40
CA ARG A 748 -9.98 -3.33 -28.74
C ARG A 748 -10.66 -2.32 -27.83
N PHE A 749 -11.98 -2.29 -27.85
CA PHE A 749 -12.81 -1.59 -26.89
C PHE A 749 -13.63 -2.62 -26.13
N MET A 750 -13.47 -2.65 -24.81
CA MET A 750 -14.08 -3.64 -23.93
C MET A 750 -15.11 -2.99 -23.03
N GLU A 751 -16.21 -3.70 -22.77
CA GLU A 751 -17.10 -3.42 -21.64
C GLU A 751 -17.07 -4.63 -20.71
N ILE A 752 -16.67 -4.40 -19.47
CA ILE A 752 -16.41 -5.42 -18.46
C ILE A 752 -17.45 -5.42 -17.33
N ASP A 753 -18.19 -4.32 -17.14
CA ASP A 753 -19.26 -4.22 -16.16
C ASP A 753 -20.52 -4.93 -16.70
N ALA A 754 -21.02 -5.89 -15.94
CA ALA A 754 -22.24 -6.63 -16.26
C ALA A 754 -23.51 -5.77 -16.16
N ALA A 755 -23.47 -4.67 -15.39
CA ALA A 755 -24.59 -3.77 -15.17
C ALA A 755 -24.79 -2.77 -16.32
N ASP A 756 -23.74 -2.44 -17.06
CA ASP A 756 -23.81 -1.47 -18.15
C ASP A 756 -24.31 -2.11 -19.44
N SER A 757 -25.19 -1.42 -20.16
CA SER A 757 -25.81 -1.97 -21.37
C SER A 757 -26.17 -0.85 -22.32
N TYR A 758 -25.39 -0.70 -23.39
CA TYR A 758 -25.50 0.44 -24.29
C TYR A 758 -24.97 0.13 -25.68
N THR A 759 -25.27 1.05 -26.60
CA THR A 759 -24.70 1.10 -27.95
C THR A 759 -23.95 2.40 -28.09
N GLY A 760 -22.79 2.40 -28.76
CA GLY A 760 -21.94 3.58 -28.86
C GLY A 760 -21.16 3.66 -30.15
N ARG A 761 -20.34 4.70 -30.26
CA ARG A 761 -19.47 4.96 -31.42
C ARG A 761 -18.20 5.63 -30.94
N VAL A 762 -17.08 4.96 -31.15
CA VAL A 762 -15.73 5.54 -30.97
C VAL A 762 -15.03 5.64 -32.32
N ALA A 763 -14.10 6.58 -32.46
CA ALA A 763 -13.21 6.64 -33.62
C ALA A 763 -11.75 6.71 -33.19
N VAL A 764 -10.85 6.16 -34.00
CA VAL A 764 -9.42 6.15 -33.71
C VAL A 764 -8.60 6.68 -34.89
N ALA A 765 -7.54 7.43 -34.59
CA ALA A 765 -6.64 8.03 -35.56
C ALA A 765 -5.19 8.03 -35.05
N GLY A 766 -4.22 8.04 -35.97
CA GLY A 766 -2.79 8.20 -35.69
C GLY A 766 -2.25 7.32 -34.55
N LEU A 767 -2.04 6.03 -34.84
CA LEU A 767 -1.32 5.13 -33.95
C LEU A 767 0.18 5.30 -34.16
N ASP A 768 0.86 5.86 -33.17
CA ASP A 768 2.32 6.06 -33.17
C ASP A 768 2.97 5.27 -32.03
N ALA A 769 4.19 4.82 -32.25
CA ALA A 769 5.06 4.21 -31.25
C ALA A 769 6.10 5.23 -30.77
N GLN A 770 6.28 5.37 -29.45
CA GLN A 770 7.36 6.13 -28.84
C GLN A 770 8.55 5.19 -28.64
N VAL A 771 9.49 5.23 -29.58
CA VAL A 771 10.63 4.31 -29.65
C VAL A 771 11.84 5.01 -29.07
N ALA A 772 12.35 4.49 -27.96
CA ALA A 772 13.65 4.89 -27.44
C ALA A 772 14.77 4.29 -28.32
N ALA A 773 16.00 4.78 -28.20
CA ALA A 773 17.12 4.08 -28.84
C ALA A 773 17.20 2.64 -28.33
N ASP A 774 17.47 1.69 -29.23
CA ASP A 774 17.59 0.28 -28.88
C ASP A 774 18.71 0.12 -27.85
N VAL A 775 18.34 -0.40 -26.67
CA VAL A 775 19.25 -0.79 -25.61
C VAL A 775 19.13 -2.29 -25.40
N GLU A 776 20.28 -2.95 -25.33
CA GLU A 776 20.34 -4.34 -24.91
C GLU A 776 20.09 -4.37 -23.40
N GLN A 777 18.97 -4.97 -22.99
CA GLN A 777 18.70 -5.20 -21.59
C GLN A 777 19.48 -6.44 -21.16
N PRO A 778 20.18 -6.41 -20.01
CA PRO A 778 20.79 -7.61 -19.48
C PRO A 778 19.69 -8.65 -19.22
N GLU A 779 19.85 -9.85 -19.75
CA GLU A 779 19.01 -10.98 -19.33
C GLU A 779 19.24 -11.22 -17.84
N GLU A 780 18.19 -11.05 -17.03
CA GLU A 780 18.26 -11.44 -15.63
C GLU A 780 18.23 -12.97 -15.55
N PRO A 781 19.20 -13.63 -14.87
CA PRO A 781 19.18 -15.06 -14.74
C PRO A 781 17.91 -15.50 -14.01
N PHE A 782 17.09 -16.32 -14.66
CA PHE A 782 15.95 -16.95 -14.01
C PHE A 782 16.43 -17.81 -12.83
N ARG A 783 15.79 -17.67 -11.67
CA ARG A 783 16.12 -18.40 -10.44
C ARG A 783 14.90 -19.20 -10.00
N PRO A 784 14.86 -20.52 -10.23
CA PRO A 784 13.74 -21.34 -9.80
C PRO A 784 13.68 -21.38 -8.27
N ASP A 785 12.47 -21.23 -7.73
CA ASP A 785 12.26 -21.43 -6.31
C ASP A 785 12.19 -22.92 -5.98
N PRO A 786 12.99 -23.40 -5.01
CA PRO A 786 13.08 -24.83 -4.68
C PRO A 786 11.86 -25.39 -3.95
N VAL A 787 10.86 -24.55 -3.57
CA VAL A 787 9.57 -25.08 -3.12
C VAL A 787 8.91 -25.89 -4.21
N LEU A 788 9.09 -25.53 -5.48
CA LEU A 788 8.60 -26.30 -6.61
C LEU A 788 9.71 -27.24 -7.07
N LEU A 789 9.49 -28.55 -6.93
CA LEU A 789 10.50 -29.56 -7.20
C LEU A 789 10.80 -29.65 -8.69
N ALA A 790 12.08 -29.56 -9.08
CA ALA A 790 12.52 -29.97 -10.41
C ALA A 790 12.78 -31.48 -10.48
N GLN A 791 13.20 -32.09 -9.36
CA GLN A 791 13.60 -33.49 -9.25
C GLN A 791 12.92 -34.17 -8.05
N GLY A 792 12.34 -35.35 -8.26
CA GLY A 792 11.78 -36.21 -7.22
C GLY A 792 10.25 -36.15 -7.14
N ASP A 793 9.72 -36.47 -5.97
CA ASP A 793 8.29 -36.51 -5.68
C ASP A 793 8.02 -36.08 -4.21
N VAL A 794 6.75 -36.02 -3.83
CA VAL A 794 6.34 -35.77 -2.44
C VAL A 794 5.69 -36.97 -1.75
N ASP A 795 5.88 -38.18 -2.26
CA ASP A 795 5.18 -39.38 -1.78
C ASP A 795 5.49 -39.72 -0.31
N GLU A 796 6.70 -39.40 0.16
CA GLU A 796 7.13 -39.64 1.54
C GLU A 796 6.64 -38.57 2.54
N ARG A 797 6.01 -37.49 2.06
CA ARG A 797 5.55 -36.40 2.92
C ARG A 797 4.32 -36.84 3.73
N PRO A 798 4.26 -36.55 5.05
CA PRO A 798 3.16 -36.99 5.92
C PRO A 798 1.78 -36.51 5.52
N GLN A 799 1.70 -35.35 4.86
CA GLN A 799 0.45 -34.76 4.40
C GLN A 799 0.58 -34.33 2.94
N ARG A 800 -0.44 -34.66 2.15
CA ARG A 800 -0.49 -34.42 0.72
C ARG A 800 -1.78 -33.71 0.31
N VAL A 801 -1.66 -32.56 -0.33
CA VAL A 801 -2.81 -31.76 -0.79
C VAL A 801 -2.70 -31.56 -2.29
N ALA A 802 -3.64 -32.12 -3.06
CA ALA A 802 -3.71 -31.89 -4.50
C ALA A 802 -4.39 -30.54 -4.79
N VAL A 803 -3.89 -29.81 -5.77
CA VAL A 803 -4.39 -28.51 -6.21
C VAL A 803 -4.63 -28.57 -7.71
N MET A 804 -5.84 -28.20 -8.14
CA MET A 804 -6.18 -28.02 -9.55
C MET A 804 -6.91 -26.70 -9.75
N SER A 805 -6.84 -26.12 -10.95
CA SER A 805 -7.56 -24.89 -11.30
C SER A 805 -7.77 -24.79 -12.81
N ASP A 806 -8.56 -23.82 -13.27
CA ASP A 806 -8.53 -23.37 -14.67
C ASP A 806 -8.82 -24.49 -15.70
N THR A 807 -9.89 -25.25 -15.46
CA THR A 807 -10.44 -26.17 -16.48
C THR A 807 -11.36 -25.44 -17.43
N GLN A 808 -12.13 -24.47 -16.93
CA GLN A 808 -13.03 -23.57 -17.67
C GLN A 808 -13.95 -24.29 -18.68
N PHE A 809 -14.64 -25.36 -18.27
CA PHE A 809 -15.65 -25.97 -19.14
C PHE A 809 -17.00 -25.23 -19.07
N VAL A 810 -17.83 -25.42 -20.09
CA VAL A 810 -19.24 -25.02 -20.10
C VAL A 810 -20.15 -26.23 -20.30
N ALA A 811 -21.28 -26.26 -19.59
CA ALA A 811 -22.23 -27.37 -19.62
C ALA A 811 -22.96 -27.51 -20.96
N ARG A 812 -23.11 -26.42 -21.73
CA ARG A 812 -23.75 -26.46 -23.05
C ARG A 812 -22.99 -27.28 -24.09
N ASP A 813 -21.69 -27.50 -23.88
CA ASP A 813 -20.87 -28.35 -24.76
C ASP A 813 -21.12 -29.86 -24.51
N GLY A 814 -21.90 -30.18 -23.46
CA GLY A 814 -22.28 -31.53 -23.11
C GLY A 814 -21.21 -32.30 -22.33
N ALA A 815 -21.58 -33.48 -21.83
CA ALA A 815 -20.68 -34.33 -21.02
C ALA A 815 -19.45 -34.85 -21.78
N ASP A 816 -19.52 -34.85 -23.11
CA ASP A 816 -18.44 -35.21 -24.02
C ASP A 816 -17.68 -33.98 -24.54
N GLY A 817 -17.86 -32.78 -23.98
CA GLY A 817 -17.06 -31.61 -24.34
C GLY A 817 -15.56 -31.83 -24.06
N ASP A 818 -14.69 -31.25 -24.87
CA ASP A 818 -13.24 -31.47 -24.79
C ASP A 818 -12.67 -31.10 -23.40
N LEU A 819 -13.08 -29.94 -22.86
CA LEU A 819 -12.68 -29.46 -21.53
C LEU A 819 -13.30 -30.27 -20.39
N VAL A 820 -14.52 -30.80 -20.56
CA VAL A 820 -15.13 -31.72 -19.58
C VAL A 820 -14.34 -33.02 -19.50
N ARG A 821 -13.91 -33.58 -20.65
CA ARG A 821 -13.05 -34.78 -20.67
C ARG A 821 -11.69 -34.50 -20.06
N ALA A 822 -11.11 -33.33 -20.33
CA ALA A 822 -9.85 -32.90 -19.73
C ALA A 822 -9.96 -32.81 -18.19
N GLY A 823 -11.02 -32.17 -17.67
CA GLY A 823 -11.29 -32.09 -16.24
C GLY A 823 -11.48 -33.46 -15.58
N ARG A 824 -12.26 -34.37 -16.20
CA ARG A 824 -12.43 -35.74 -15.70
C ARG A 824 -11.12 -36.51 -15.67
N ARG A 825 -10.26 -36.36 -16.67
CA ARG A 825 -8.93 -36.98 -16.69
C ARG A 825 -8.12 -36.52 -15.48
N THR A 826 -8.00 -35.20 -15.27
CA THR A 826 -7.24 -34.63 -14.15
C THR A 826 -7.79 -35.08 -12.80
N LEU A 827 -9.12 -35.08 -12.59
CA LEU A 827 -9.73 -35.57 -11.36
C LEU A 827 -9.41 -37.04 -11.08
N ARG A 828 -9.42 -37.90 -12.10
CA ARG A 828 -9.06 -39.32 -11.96
C ARG A 828 -7.59 -39.52 -11.63
N GLU A 829 -6.70 -38.74 -12.23
CA GLU A 829 -5.27 -38.74 -11.91
C GLU A 829 -5.05 -38.36 -10.44
N ILE A 830 -5.72 -37.29 -9.96
CA ILE A 830 -5.65 -36.85 -8.57
C ILE A 830 -6.16 -37.95 -7.61
N VAL A 831 -7.31 -38.56 -7.89
CA VAL A 831 -7.86 -39.63 -7.04
C VAL A 831 -6.92 -40.84 -7.01
N ALA A 832 -6.27 -41.17 -8.13
CA ALA A 832 -5.28 -42.24 -8.19
C ALA A 832 -4.03 -41.94 -7.34
N ALA A 833 -3.63 -40.67 -7.22
CA ALA A 833 -2.53 -40.22 -6.37
C ALA A 833 -2.85 -40.27 -4.86
N ARG A 834 -4.13 -40.40 -4.48
CA ARG A 834 -4.61 -40.54 -3.08
C ARG A 834 -4.12 -39.43 -2.13
N PRO A 835 -4.36 -38.13 -2.43
CA PRO A 835 -4.07 -37.05 -1.50
C PRO A 835 -4.99 -37.10 -0.27
N ASP A 836 -4.60 -36.41 0.80
CA ASP A 836 -5.43 -36.24 2.00
C ASP A 836 -6.54 -35.19 1.79
N LEU A 837 -6.33 -34.26 0.85
CA LEU A 837 -7.28 -33.21 0.47
C LEU A 837 -7.09 -32.83 -1.00
N LEU A 838 -8.19 -32.61 -1.72
CA LEU A 838 -8.22 -31.92 -3.02
C LEU A 838 -8.70 -30.48 -2.83
N VAL A 839 -7.97 -29.53 -3.39
CA VAL A 839 -8.31 -28.12 -3.48
C VAL A 839 -8.54 -27.78 -4.96
N VAL A 840 -9.76 -27.35 -5.30
CA VAL A 840 -10.04 -26.71 -6.58
C VAL A 840 -9.84 -25.20 -6.38
N ALA A 841 -8.73 -24.65 -6.86
CA ALA A 841 -8.34 -23.25 -6.71
C ALA A 841 -8.94 -22.36 -7.82
N GLY A 842 -10.25 -22.44 -8.01
CA GLY A 842 -11.04 -21.62 -8.95
C GLY A 842 -11.02 -22.06 -10.41
N ASP A 843 -11.92 -21.44 -11.18
CA ASP A 843 -12.07 -21.56 -12.63
C ASP A 843 -12.23 -22.99 -13.15
N LEU A 844 -13.01 -23.81 -12.45
CA LEU A 844 -13.42 -25.12 -12.99
C LEU A 844 -14.42 -24.95 -14.14
N VAL A 845 -15.29 -23.94 -14.02
CA VAL A 845 -16.28 -23.53 -15.03
C VAL A 845 -15.85 -22.23 -15.72
N ASP A 846 -16.48 -21.88 -16.86
CA ASP A 846 -16.16 -20.65 -17.61
C ASP A 846 -17.19 -19.51 -17.43
N GLU A 847 -18.48 -19.80 -17.25
CA GLU A 847 -19.55 -18.79 -17.37
C GLU A 847 -20.50 -18.69 -16.15
N ALA A 848 -20.16 -19.32 -15.01
CA ALA A 848 -20.96 -19.30 -13.78
C ALA A 848 -22.47 -19.59 -13.91
N SER A 849 -22.91 -20.23 -15.01
CA SER A 849 -24.33 -20.52 -15.19
C SER A 849 -24.74 -21.63 -14.22
N GLU A 850 -26.03 -21.68 -13.83
CA GLU A 850 -26.52 -22.76 -12.96
C GLU A 850 -26.23 -24.15 -13.55
N ALA A 851 -26.25 -24.28 -14.88
CA ALA A 851 -25.92 -25.52 -15.57
C ALA A 851 -24.43 -25.87 -15.43
N ASP A 852 -23.54 -24.88 -15.51
CA ASP A 852 -22.09 -25.10 -15.34
C ASP A 852 -21.75 -25.52 -13.91
N LEU A 853 -22.30 -24.82 -12.90
CA LEU A 853 -22.08 -25.14 -11.49
C LEU A 853 -22.68 -26.51 -11.12
N ALA A 854 -23.85 -26.85 -11.67
CA ALA A 854 -24.44 -28.17 -11.51
C ALA A 854 -23.56 -29.26 -12.14
N LEU A 855 -23.01 -29.02 -13.33
CA LEU A 855 -22.08 -29.94 -13.97
C LEU A 855 -20.79 -30.09 -13.17
N ALA A 856 -20.20 -29.00 -12.68
CA ALA A 856 -19.01 -29.03 -11.84
C ALA A 856 -19.22 -29.89 -10.58
N ARG A 857 -20.35 -29.69 -9.89
CA ARG A 857 -20.73 -30.52 -8.75
C ARG A 857 -20.88 -31.99 -9.15
N GLN A 858 -21.55 -32.27 -10.26
CA GLN A 858 -21.70 -33.62 -10.77
C GLN A 858 -20.34 -34.28 -11.05
N LEU A 859 -19.39 -33.57 -11.69
CA LEU A 859 -18.05 -34.11 -11.96
C LEU A 859 -17.28 -34.44 -10.69
N LEU A 860 -17.32 -33.55 -9.68
CA LEU A 860 -16.68 -33.80 -8.38
C LEU A 860 -17.31 -34.99 -7.65
N GLU A 861 -18.64 -35.11 -7.66
CA GLU A 861 -19.35 -36.24 -7.03
C GLU A 861 -19.09 -37.56 -7.76
N GLU A 862 -19.02 -37.56 -9.10
CA GLU A 862 -18.80 -38.77 -9.91
C GLU A 862 -17.34 -39.26 -9.90
N GLU A 863 -16.37 -38.35 -10.07
CA GLU A 863 -14.96 -38.71 -10.21
C GLU A 863 -14.23 -38.78 -8.86
N VAL A 864 -14.58 -37.90 -7.92
CA VAL A 864 -13.93 -37.82 -6.59
C VAL A 864 -14.77 -38.54 -5.52
N GLY A 865 -16.05 -38.18 -5.41
CA GLY A 865 -16.98 -38.76 -4.43
C GLY A 865 -16.43 -38.74 -3.00
N ASP A 866 -16.57 -39.86 -2.29
CA ASP A 866 -16.03 -40.03 -0.93
C ASP A 866 -14.58 -40.52 -0.89
N ALA A 867 -13.90 -40.63 -2.05
CA ALA A 867 -12.53 -41.16 -2.12
C ALA A 867 -11.51 -40.20 -1.51
N VAL A 868 -11.70 -38.89 -1.70
CA VAL A 868 -10.82 -37.82 -1.24
C VAL A 868 -11.70 -36.65 -0.78
N PRO A 869 -11.49 -36.11 0.43
CA PRO A 869 -12.14 -34.87 0.85
C PRO A 869 -11.75 -33.71 -0.09
N TRP A 870 -12.70 -32.84 -0.44
CA TRP A 870 -12.39 -31.70 -1.31
C TRP A 870 -12.88 -30.36 -0.75
N VAL A 871 -12.30 -29.28 -1.28
CA VAL A 871 -12.73 -27.89 -1.11
C VAL A 871 -12.64 -27.20 -2.46
N TYR A 872 -13.60 -26.31 -2.73
CA TYR A 872 -13.64 -25.55 -3.97
C TYR A 872 -13.63 -24.06 -3.61
N VAL A 873 -12.56 -23.39 -4.01
CA VAL A 873 -12.37 -21.94 -3.91
C VAL A 873 -12.90 -21.31 -5.19
N PRO A 874 -13.75 -20.28 -5.13
CA PRO A 874 -14.28 -19.62 -6.33
C PRO A 874 -13.19 -18.76 -7.00
N GLY A 875 -13.10 -18.88 -8.32
CA GLY A 875 -12.41 -17.96 -9.22
C GLY A 875 -13.37 -16.98 -9.87
N ASN A 876 -12.85 -16.09 -10.71
CA ASN A 876 -13.67 -15.10 -11.39
C ASN A 876 -14.68 -15.72 -12.36
N HIS A 877 -14.41 -16.92 -12.89
CA HIS A 877 -15.36 -17.61 -13.76
C HIS A 877 -16.48 -18.35 -13.01
N GLU A 878 -16.39 -18.50 -11.69
CA GLU A 878 -17.51 -18.97 -10.85
C GLU A 878 -18.53 -17.87 -10.52
N VAL A 879 -18.18 -16.60 -10.77
CA VAL A 879 -19.08 -15.44 -10.58
C VAL A 879 -19.32 -14.66 -11.88
N MET A 880 -18.68 -15.04 -12.99
CA MET A 880 -18.85 -14.39 -14.29
C MET A 880 -20.31 -14.49 -14.78
N GLY A 881 -21.09 -13.40 -14.67
CA GLY A 881 -22.54 -13.41 -14.99
C GLY A 881 -23.42 -14.06 -13.90
N GLY A 882 -22.86 -14.26 -12.70
CA GLY A 882 -23.54 -14.74 -11.50
C GLY A 882 -23.23 -13.90 -10.28
N THR A 883 -23.69 -14.36 -9.13
CA THR A 883 -23.31 -13.82 -7.82
C THR A 883 -22.62 -14.91 -7.02
N ILE A 884 -21.82 -14.53 -6.03
CA ILE A 884 -21.15 -15.51 -5.17
C ILE A 884 -22.13 -16.42 -4.43
N GLU A 885 -23.31 -15.95 -4.06
CA GLU A 885 -24.34 -16.76 -3.40
C GLU A 885 -24.82 -17.92 -4.28
N ARG A 886 -24.75 -17.78 -5.61
CA ARG A 886 -25.05 -18.89 -6.53
C ARG A 886 -24.01 -19.99 -6.39
N PHE A 887 -22.72 -19.65 -6.37
CA PHE A 887 -21.65 -20.60 -6.10
C PHE A 887 -21.86 -21.29 -4.74
N GLU A 888 -22.16 -20.50 -3.70
CA GLU A 888 -22.30 -21.02 -2.34
C GLU A 888 -23.48 -22.00 -2.17
N GLN A 889 -24.54 -21.86 -2.97
CA GLN A 889 -25.65 -22.83 -2.99
C GLN A 889 -25.21 -24.23 -3.45
N PHE A 890 -24.21 -24.33 -4.33
CA PHE A 890 -23.72 -25.60 -4.85
C PHE A 890 -22.61 -26.19 -3.99
N PHE A 891 -21.70 -25.36 -3.47
CA PHE A 891 -20.44 -25.83 -2.87
C PHE A 891 -20.25 -25.45 -1.38
N GLY A 892 -21.15 -24.64 -0.81
CA GLY A 892 -21.01 -24.10 0.54
C GLY A 892 -20.25 -22.77 0.59
N PRO A 893 -19.90 -22.26 1.77
CA PRO A 893 -19.27 -20.95 1.92
C PRO A 893 -18.01 -20.79 1.06
N ALA A 894 -17.86 -19.63 0.42
CA ALA A 894 -16.69 -19.29 -0.40
C ALA A 894 -15.39 -19.20 0.44
N ARG A 895 -15.55 -18.79 1.70
CA ARG A 895 -14.50 -18.65 2.72
C ARG A 895 -14.61 -19.77 3.73
N THR A 896 -13.52 -20.50 3.97
CA THR A 896 -13.52 -21.65 4.89
C THR A 896 -12.22 -21.74 5.67
N SER A 897 -12.27 -22.40 6.82
CA SER A 897 -11.09 -22.82 7.57
C SER A 897 -11.26 -24.27 8.02
N ARG A 898 -10.24 -25.09 7.82
CA ARG A 898 -10.24 -26.51 8.25
C ARG A 898 -8.85 -26.95 8.67
N ASP A 899 -8.79 -27.80 9.68
CA ASP A 899 -7.54 -28.43 10.11
C ASP A 899 -7.34 -29.76 9.40
N LEU A 900 -6.23 -29.88 8.68
CA LEU A 900 -5.69 -31.12 8.18
C LEU A 900 -4.58 -31.54 9.15
N GLY A 901 -4.95 -32.28 10.20
CA GLY A 901 -4.00 -32.60 11.28
C GLY A 901 -3.40 -31.33 11.91
N PRO A 902 -2.06 -31.20 12.02
CA PRO A 902 -1.41 -29.98 12.54
C PRO A 902 -1.31 -28.82 11.54
N THR A 903 -1.82 -28.96 10.31
CA THR A 903 -1.80 -27.90 9.31
C THR A 903 -3.19 -27.33 9.10
N ARG A 904 -3.34 -26.01 9.21
CA ARG A 904 -4.62 -25.33 8.94
C ARG A 904 -4.68 -24.87 7.50
N VAL A 905 -5.78 -25.18 6.81
CA VAL A 905 -6.07 -24.70 5.46
C VAL A 905 -7.15 -23.62 5.54
N ILE A 906 -6.85 -22.43 5.04
CA ILE A 906 -7.76 -21.28 4.99
C ILE A 906 -8.03 -20.94 3.53
N THR A 907 -9.30 -20.81 3.15
CA THR A 907 -9.69 -20.39 1.80
C THR A 907 -10.26 -18.99 1.83
N LEU A 908 -9.85 -18.17 0.86
CA LEU A 908 -10.33 -16.80 0.65
C LEU A 908 -11.08 -16.71 -0.68
N ASP A 909 -12.07 -15.81 -0.72
CA ASP A 909 -12.78 -15.42 -1.93
C ASP A 909 -12.08 -14.23 -2.58
N SER A 910 -11.37 -14.51 -3.67
CA SER A 910 -10.78 -13.51 -4.55
C SER A 910 -11.51 -13.41 -5.89
N SER A 911 -12.70 -14.01 -6.04
CA SER A 911 -13.38 -14.16 -7.33
C SER A 911 -13.67 -12.82 -8.03
N SER A 912 -13.78 -11.72 -7.28
CA SER A 912 -13.91 -10.36 -7.81
C SER A 912 -12.59 -9.68 -8.23
N GLY A 913 -11.45 -10.37 -8.15
CA GLY A 913 -10.12 -9.78 -8.38
C GLY A 913 -9.61 -8.91 -7.22
N THR A 914 -10.28 -8.99 -6.07
CA THR A 914 -9.95 -8.34 -4.79
C THR A 914 -10.57 -9.15 -3.63
N LEU A 915 -10.03 -9.03 -2.42
CA LEU A 915 -10.59 -9.62 -1.18
C LEU A 915 -11.55 -8.66 -0.44
N HIS A 916 -11.71 -7.42 -0.90
CA HIS A 916 -12.61 -6.41 -0.32
C HIS A 916 -13.72 -5.92 -1.28
N PRO A 917 -14.46 -6.80 -1.98
CA PRO A 917 -15.49 -6.34 -2.94
C PRO A 917 -16.45 -5.32 -2.31
N GLY A 918 -16.61 -4.17 -2.97
CA GLY A 918 -17.44 -3.07 -2.48
C GLY A 918 -16.92 -2.37 -1.21
N GLY A 919 -15.62 -2.49 -0.90
CA GLY A 919 -14.99 -1.92 0.29
C GLY A 919 -15.16 -2.77 1.56
N SER A 920 -15.64 -4.01 1.45
CA SER A 920 -15.87 -4.87 2.61
C SER A 920 -14.58 -5.19 3.36
N THR A 921 -14.58 -4.95 4.67
CA THR A 921 -13.43 -5.26 5.55
C THR A 921 -13.50 -6.64 6.20
N GLU A 922 -14.59 -7.37 5.99
CA GLU A 922 -14.91 -8.59 6.73
C GLU A 922 -13.85 -9.68 6.52
N GLN A 923 -13.48 -9.93 5.26
CA GLN A 923 -12.61 -11.03 4.90
C GLN A 923 -11.17 -10.85 5.40
N LEU A 924 -10.59 -9.65 5.30
CA LEU A 924 -9.24 -9.40 5.83
C LEU A 924 -9.20 -9.50 7.36
N ARG A 925 -10.24 -9.02 8.05
CA ARG A 925 -10.37 -9.17 9.52
C ARG A 925 -10.53 -10.63 9.93
N GLU A 926 -11.34 -11.38 9.19
CA GLU A 926 -11.52 -12.82 9.41
C GLU A 926 -10.19 -13.58 9.23
N LEU A 927 -9.43 -13.26 8.18
CA LEU A 927 -8.11 -13.85 7.96
C LEU A 927 -7.16 -13.54 9.12
N GLU A 928 -7.08 -12.29 9.57
CA GLU A 928 -6.23 -11.90 10.71
C GLU A 928 -6.62 -12.68 11.97
N ALA A 929 -7.92 -12.78 12.28
CA ALA A 929 -8.41 -13.55 13.42
C ALA A 929 -8.08 -15.05 13.31
N LEU A 930 -8.19 -15.64 12.11
CA LEU A 930 -7.85 -17.05 11.87
C LEU A 930 -6.34 -17.31 11.99
N LEU A 931 -5.50 -16.37 11.56
CA LEU A 931 -4.05 -16.45 11.73
C LEU A 931 -3.65 -16.30 13.20
N ASP A 932 -4.29 -15.39 13.94
CA ASP A 932 -4.05 -15.23 15.38
C ASP A 932 -4.47 -16.47 16.17
N ASP A 933 -5.62 -17.07 15.84
CA ASP A 933 -6.05 -18.35 16.42
C ASP A 933 -5.07 -19.48 16.10
N ALA A 934 -4.65 -19.59 14.84
CA ALA A 934 -3.65 -20.56 14.42
C ALA A 934 -2.28 -20.33 15.10
N ALA A 935 -1.90 -19.08 15.38
CA ALA A 935 -0.67 -18.75 16.10
C ALA A 935 -0.75 -19.18 17.57
N ALA A 936 -1.92 -18.98 18.21
CA ALA A 936 -2.18 -19.35 19.59
C ALA A 936 -2.33 -20.87 19.81
N ASP A 937 -2.87 -21.60 18.83
CA ASP A 937 -3.09 -23.04 18.94
C ASP A 937 -1.77 -23.83 18.92
N ARG A 938 -1.50 -24.61 19.96
CA ARG A 938 -0.30 -25.46 20.01
C ARG A 938 -0.38 -26.70 19.11
N GLY A 939 -1.58 -27.06 18.67
CA GLY A 939 -1.81 -28.16 17.72
C GLY A 939 -1.43 -27.79 16.30
N THR A 940 -1.53 -26.50 15.93
CA THR A 940 -1.17 -26.01 14.59
C THR A 940 0.33 -25.72 14.49
N THR A 941 1.00 -26.32 13.51
CA THR A 941 2.41 -26.02 13.20
C THR A 941 2.56 -25.17 11.95
N GLY A 942 1.58 -25.09 11.06
CA GLY A 942 1.60 -24.16 9.93
C GLY A 942 0.25 -23.95 9.25
N VAL A 943 0.21 -22.99 8.34
CA VAL A 943 -1.02 -22.54 7.65
C VAL A 943 -0.84 -22.54 6.13
N VAL A 944 -1.77 -23.12 5.38
CA VAL A 944 -1.86 -22.95 3.93
C VAL A 944 -3.06 -22.05 3.63
N VAL A 945 -2.81 -20.89 3.04
CA VAL A 945 -3.85 -19.99 2.55
C VAL A 945 -4.06 -20.23 1.07
N VAL A 946 -5.31 -20.36 0.64
CA VAL A 946 -5.67 -20.60 -0.76
C VAL A 946 -6.63 -19.52 -1.24
N GLN A 947 -6.34 -18.94 -2.40
CA GLN A 947 -7.24 -18.04 -3.12
C GLN A 947 -7.09 -18.28 -4.64
N HIS A 948 -7.94 -17.71 -5.48
CA HIS A 948 -7.80 -17.91 -6.93
C HIS A 948 -6.75 -16.98 -7.56
N HIS A 949 -6.87 -15.66 -7.36
CA HIS A 949 -5.95 -14.68 -7.94
C HIS A 949 -4.64 -14.61 -7.13
N PRO A 950 -3.45 -14.64 -7.75
CA PRO A 950 -2.19 -14.42 -7.05
C PRO A 950 -2.04 -12.98 -6.56
N VAL A 951 -1.14 -12.80 -5.59
CA VAL A 951 -0.67 -11.47 -5.15
C VAL A 951 0.15 -10.80 -6.26
N ASP A 952 1.03 -11.56 -6.92
CA ASP A 952 1.86 -11.08 -8.03
C ASP A 952 1.75 -12.07 -9.20
N ASP A 953 1.51 -11.57 -10.40
CA ASP A 953 1.59 -12.34 -11.63
C ASP A 953 3.07 -12.35 -12.09
N PRO A 954 3.67 -13.52 -12.37
CA PRO A 954 5.07 -13.64 -12.76
C PRO A 954 5.36 -13.09 -14.16
N HIS A 955 4.35 -12.80 -14.97
CA HIS A 955 4.54 -12.25 -16.31
C HIS A 955 4.72 -10.72 -16.31
N PRO A 956 5.50 -10.16 -17.26
CA PRO A 956 5.79 -8.72 -17.31
C PRO A 956 4.59 -7.78 -17.36
N ASP A 957 3.45 -8.20 -17.92
CA ASP A 957 2.22 -7.42 -18.03
C ASP A 957 1.37 -7.42 -16.75
N ALA A 958 1.65 -8.33 -15.81
CA ALA A 958 1.03 -8.41 -14.49
C ALA A 958 -0.51 -8.40 -14.52
N ALA A 959 -1.10 -9.02 -15.54
CA ALA A 959 -2.52 -8.88 -15.87
C ALA A 959 -3.46 -9.76 -15.02
N SER A 960 -2.91 -10.79 -14.36
CA SER A 960 -3.66 -11.86 -13.70
C SER A 960 -3.40 -11.90 -12.20
N GLN A 961 -3.40 -10.75 -11.52
CA GLN A 961 -3.14 -10.64 -10.08
C GLN A 961 -4.24 -9.85 -9.35
N LEU A 962 -4.20 -9.83 -8.01
CA LEU A 962 -5.05 -8.93 -7.23
C LEU A 962 -4.90 -7.48 -7.73
N THR A 963 -6.05 -6.91 -8.09
CA THR A 963 -6.13 -5.60 -8.74
C THR A 963 -5.76 -4.46 -7.81
N ASP A 964 -6.07 -4.60 -6.52
CA ASP A 964 -5.67 -3.66 -5.48
C ASP A 964 -4.27 -4.00 -4.92
N ARG A 965 -3.29 -3.15 -5.25
CA ARG A 965 -1.89 -3.35 -4.81
C ARG A 965 -1.67 -3.06 -3.32
N VAL A 966 -2.51 -2.24 -2.70
CA VAL A 966 -2.45 -1.98 -1.25
C VAL A 966 -2.95 -3.21 -0.48
N GLU A 967 -4.01 -3.84 -0.98
CA GLU A 967 -4.52 -5.12 -0.49
C GLU A 967 -3.49 -6.24 -0.64
N ALA A 968 -2.89 -6.37 -1.82
CA ALA A 968 -1.84 -7.35 -2.10
C ALA A 968 -0.69 -7.25 -1.06
N ALA A 969 -0.23 -6.02 -0.79
CA ALA A 969 0.77 -5.76 0.23
C ALA A 969 0.26 -6.02 1.66
N ALA A 970 -1.03 -5.80 1.93
CA ALA A 970 -1.65 -6.09 3.22
C ALA A 970 -1.69 -7.58 3.53
N LEU A 971 -2.16 -8.38 2.57
CA LEU A 971 -2.15 -9.84 2.67
C LEU A 971 -0.74 -10.35 2.91
N GLN A 972 0.23 -9.91 2.11
CA GLN A 972 1.64 -10.31 2.29
C GLN A 972 2.16 -9.99 3.69
N ARG A 973 1.85 -8.80 4.23
CA ARG A 973 2.26 -8.42 5.60
C ARG A 973 1.63 -9.30 6.67
N LEU A 974 0.35 -9.65 6.55
CA LEU A 974 -0.31 -10.56 7.49
C LEU A 974 0.38 -11.93 7.51
N LEU A 975 0.68 -12.49 6.33
CA LEU A 975 1.37 -13.78 6.22
C LEU A 975 2.80 -13.71 6.75
N THR A 976 3.57 -12.68 6.41
CA THR A 976 4.94 -12.48 6.93
C THR A 976 4.94 -12.28 8.45
N ARG A 977 3.94 -11.59 9.02
CA ARG A 977 3.80 -11.41 10.48
C ARG A 977 3.52 -12.74 11.17
N PHE A 978 2.62 -13.55 10.63
CA PHE A 978 2.36 -14.90 11.13
C PHE A 978 3.64 -15.75 11.07
N ARG A 979 4.37 -15.68 9.94
CA ARG A 979 5.65 -16.36 9.73
C ARG A 979 6.71 -15.96 10.76
N ALA A 980 6.78 -14.68 11.11
CA ALA A 980 7.68 -14.13 12.12
C ALA A 980 7.29 -14.55 13.56
N GLY A 981 6.06 -15.00 13.77
CA GLY A 981 5.55 -15.58 15.01
C GLY A 981 6.09 -16.99 15.32
N GLY A 982 6.83 -17.61 14.40
CA GLY A 982 7.52 -18.89 14.62
C GLY A 982 6.79 -20.12 14.06
N LYS A 983 5.85 -19.93 13.13
CA LYS A 983 5.15 -21.02 12.42
C LYS A 983 5.22 -20.81 10.92
N SER A 984 5.20 -21.89 10.16
CA SER A 984 5.31 -21.82 8.71
C SER A 984 3.97 -21.49 8.04
N VAL A 985 4.03 -20.79 6.92
CA VAL A 985 2.84 -20.38 6.15
C VAL A 985 3.14 -20.36 4.65
N ALA A 986 2.15 -20.71 3.83
CA ALA A 986 2.22 -20.65 2.37
C ALA A 986 0.93 -20.07 1.77
N LEU A 987 1.06 -19.45 0.60
CA LEU A 987 -0.04 -18.97 -0.23
C LEU A 987 -0.10 -19.80 -1.52
N VAL A 988 -1.28 -20.32 -1.87
CA VAL A 988 -1.49 -21.15 -3.06
C VAL A 988 -2.60 -20.54 -3.92
N THR A 989 -2.33 -20.35 -5.20
CA THR A 989 -3.25 -19.68 -6.15
C THR A 989 -3.32 -20.35 -7.51
N GLY A 990 -4.15 -19.82 -8.42
CA GLY A 990 -4.31 -20.26 -9.82
C GLY A 990 -4.34 -19.05 -10.77
N HIS A 991 -5.32 -19.01 -11.67
CA HIS A 991 -5.71 -17.86 -12.52
C HIS A 991 -4.75 -17.49 -13.66
N VAL A 992 -3.45 -17.37 -13.37
CA VAL A 992 -2.44 -16.94 -14.37
C VAL A 992 -2.36 -17.89 -15.55
N GLY A 993 -2.50 -19.19 -15.27
CA GLY A 993 -2.40 -20.28 -16.24
C GLY A 993 -0.98 -20.76 -16.53
N THR A 994 -0.04 -20.44 -15.64
CA THR A 994 1.32 -20.97 -15.61
C THR A 994 1.65 -21.55 -14.24
N PHE A 995 2.47 -22.60 -14.22
CA PHE A 995 3.05 -23.13 -12.97
C PHE A 995 4.22 -22.26 -12.57
N SER A 996 4.17 -21.67 -11.38
CA SER A 996 5.25 -20.82 -10.87
C SER A 996 5.30 -20.88 -9.35
N ALA A 997 6.45 -20.55 -8.78
CA ALA A 997 6.58 -20.37 -7.35
C ALA A 997 7.69 -19.38 -7.02
N ASP A 998 7.52 -18.67 -5.91
CA ASP A 998 8.54 -17.84 -5.30
C ASP A 998 8.44 -17.83 -3.77
N ALA A 999 9.29 -17.00 -3.15
CA ALA A 999 9.21 -16.69 -1.73
C ALA A 999 9.17 -15.18 -1.50
N ARG A 1000 8.39 -14.77 -0.49
CA ARG A 1000 8.37 -13.38 -0.01
C ARG A 1000 8.27 -13.36 1.51
N GLY A 1001 9.27 -12.77 2.18
CA GLY A 1001 9.31 -12.69 3.65
C GLY A 1001 9.23 -14.06 4.35
N GLY A 1002 9.82 -15.10 3.75
CA GLY A 1002 9.78 -16.47 4.27
C GLY A 1002 8.46 -17.22 4.07
N VAL A 1003 7.54 -16.66 3.26
CA VAL A 1003 6.28 -17.28 2.85
C VAL A 1003 6.46 -17.89 1.45
N SER A 1004 6.21 -19.19 1.28
CA SER A 1004 6.13 -19.80 -0.06
C SER A 1004 4.87 -19.34 -0.78
N ARG A 1005 4.99 -18.85 -2.01
CA ARG A 1005 3.85 -18.52 -2.87
C ARG A 1005 3.89 -19.42 -4.10
N ILE A 1006 2.81 -20.14 -4.35
CA ILE A 1006 2.73 -21.17 -5.38
C ILE A 1006 1.54 -20.89 -6.27
N ILE A 1007 1.77 -20.83 -7.57
CA ILE A 1007 0.74 -20.68 -8.60
C ILE A 1007 0.59 -22.02 -9.30
N ASN A 1008 -0.60 -22.60 -9.20
CA ASN A 1008 -1.00 -23.75 -9.99
C ASN A 1008 -1.36 -23.30 -11.41
N GLY A 1009 -0.85 -24.00 -12.42
CA GLY A 1009 -1.20 -23.76 -13.82
C GLY A 1009 -2.53 -24.40 -14.23
N ASN A 1010 -2.81 -24.41 -15.54
CA ASN A 1010 -4.09 -24.89 -16.03
C ASN A 1010 -4.26 -26.41 -15.89
N SER A 1011 -5.42 -26.85 -15.40
CA SER A 1011 -5.74 -28.28 -15.28
C SER A 1011 -6.62 -28.83 -16.40
N GLY A 1012 -7.13 -27.96 -17.28
CA GLY A 1012 -7.94 -28.37 -18.43
C GLY A 1012 -7.80 -27.49 -19.66
N LYS A 1013 -8.00 -26.18 -19.51
CA LYS A 1013 -7.89 -25.22 -20.62
C LYS A 1013 -6.44 -25.12 -21.10
N SER A 1014 -6.24 -24.73 -22.36
CA SER A 1014 -4.88 -24.53 -22.88
C SER A 1014 -4.11 -23.48 -22.05
N PRO A 1015 -2.82 -23.67 -21.76
CA PRO A 1015 -1.99 -22.72 -21.02
C PRO A 1015 -1.90 -21.34 -21.70
N SER A 1016 -1.81 -20.29 -20.90
CA SER A 1016 -1.67 -18.89 -21.32
C SER A 1016 -0.22 -18.50 -21.64
N GLY A 1017 0.75 -19.02 -20.88
CA GLY A 1017 2.18 -18.72 -21.04
C GLY A 1017 2.95 -19.65 -21.99
N ALA A 1018 4.20 -19.29 -22.26
CA ALA A 1018 5.15 -20.16 -22.98
C ALA A 1018 5.51 -21.40 -22.13
N ALA A 1019 5.91 -22.50 -22.78
CA ALA A 1019 6.14 -23.77 -22.10
C ALA A 1019 7.32 -23.72 -21.10
N ASP A 1020 8.34 -22.93 -21.44
CA ASP A 1020 9.53 -22.64 -20.63
C ASP A 1020 9.27 -21.61 -19.51
N GLU A 1021 8.14 -20.91 -19.54
CA GLU A 1021 7.64 -20.05 -18.46
C GLU A 1021 6.57 -20.74 -17.59
N GLY A 1022 6.50 -22.07 -17.64
CA GLY A 1022 5.53 -22.87 -16.87
C GLY A 1022 4.14 -22.99 -17.51
N GLY A 1023 3.97 -22.59 -18.77
CA GLY A 1023 2.75 -22.79 -19.54
C GLY A 1023 2.59 -24.24 -20.03
N PHE A 1024 2.14 -25.13 -19.16
CA PHE A 1024 1.73 -26.50 -19.50
C PHE A 1024 0.44 -26.89 -18.79
N THR A 1025 -0.22 -27.98 -19.21
CA THR A 1025 -1.44 -28.45 -18.56
C THR A 1025 -1.09 -29.51 -17.51
N GLY A 1026 -1.69 -29.45 -16.33
CA GLY A 1026 -1.37 -30.36 -15.23
C GLY A 1026 -2.08 -30.01 -13.92
N TRP A 1027 -1.52 -30.45 -12.81
CA TRP A 1027 -1.99 -30.11 -11.45
C TRP A 1027 -0.82 -30.19 -10.46
N THR A 1028 -0.99 -29.69 -9.24
CA THR A 1028 0.10 -29.64 -8.24
C THR A 1028 -0.22 -30.53 -7.04
N MET A 1029 0.75 -31.29 -6.55
CA MET A 1029 0.70 -31.97 -5.25
C MET A 1029 1.58 -31.23 -4.24
N LEU A 1030 0.97 -30.66 -3.21
CA LEU A 1030 1.69 -30.09 -2.07
C LEU A 1030 2.08 -31.21 -1.10
N GLY A 1031 3.36 -31.31 -0.79
CA GLY A 1031 3.91 -32.20 0.22
C GLY A 1031 4.28 -31.44 1.48
N ILE A 1032 3.60 -31.74 2.58
CA ILE A 1032 3.74 -31.02 3.85
C ILE A 1032 4.26 -31.98 4.93
N ASP A 1033 5.31 -31.56 5.64
CA ASP A 1033 5.79 -32.19 6.88
C ASP A 1033 5.48 -31.28 8.08
N PRO A 1034 4.38 -31.52 8.80
CA PRO A 1034 4.03 -30.72 9.97
C PRO A 1034 5.07 -30.73 11.09
N GLY A 1035 6.00 -31.71 11.11
CA GLY A 1035 7.11 -31.77 12.06
C GLY A 1035 8.14 -30.65 11.88
N ALA A 1036 8.23 -30.08 10.68
CA ALA A 1036 9.09 -28.95 10.34
C ALA A 1036 8.33 -27.60 10.30
N GLY A 1037 7.06 -27.56 10.70
CA GLY A 1037 6.26 -26.32 10.65
C GLY A 1037 6.64 -25.27 11.71
N ILE A 1038 7.35 -25.65 12.77
CA ILE A 1038 7.80 -24.71 13.79
C ILE A 1038 9.13 -24.09 13.36
N VAL A 1039 9.12 -22.77 13.17
CA VAL A 1039 10.28 -22.06 12.68
C VAL A 1039 11.16 -21.59 13.85
N PRO A 1040 12.48 -21.86 13.84
CA PRO A 1040 13.40 -21.29 14.79
C PRO A 1040 13.48 -19.75 14.71
N ALA A 1041 13.99 -19.13 15.79
CA ALA A 1041 14.15 -17.67 15.89
C ALA A 1041 15.17 -17.08 14.90
N SER A 1042 16.10 -17.91 14.39
CA SER A 1042 17.06 -17.59 13.34
C SER A 1042 16.89 -18.64 12.25
N PRO A 1043 15.94 -18.44 11.31
CA PRO A 1043 15.69 -19.43 10.28
C PRO A 1043 16.86 -19.59 9.32
N GLU A 1044 17.06 -20.82 8.84
CA GLU A 1044 17.95 -21.10 7.72
C GLU A 1044 17.17 -20.87 6.42
N ALA A 1045 17.63 -19.88 5.65
CA ALA A 1045 16.96 -19.48 4.41
C ALA A 1045 16.77 -20.69 3.48
N VAL A 1046 15.60 -20.79 2.84
CA VAL A 1046 15.15 -21.94 2.04
C VAL A 1046 14.88 -23.20 2.85
N THR A 1047 15.83 -23.66 3.67
CA THR A 1047 15.78 -24.96 4.34
C THR A 1047 14.52 -25.11 5.20
N ASP A 1048 14.26 -24.19 6.14
CA ASP A 1048 13.11 -24.34 7.06
C ASP A 1048 11.76 -24.33 6.31
N ARG A 1049 11.66 -23.52 5.25
CA ARG A 1049 10.46 -23.40 4.41
C ARG A 1049 10.20 -24.68 3.62
N THR A 1050 11.25 -25.23 3.01
CA THR A 1050 11.18 -26.42 2.14
C THR A 1050 11.20 -27.75 2.91
N GLU A 1051 11.75 -27.77 4.12
CA GLU A 1051 11.56 -28.89 5.04
C GLU A 1051 10.09 -28.99 5.47
N TRP A 1052 9.38 -27.86 5.63
CA TRP A 1052 7.95 -27.88 5.92
C TRP A 1052 7.08 -28.18 4.69
N LEU A 1053 7.27 -27.46 3.57
CA LEU A 1053 6.41 -27.57 2.39
C LEU A 1053 7.23 -27.52 1.10
N VAL A 1054 6.96 -28.47 0.20
CA VAL A 1054 7.37 -28.46 -1.21
C VAL A 1054 6.17 -28.84 -2.09
N ALA A 1055 6.27 -28.61 -3.39
CA ALA A 1055 5.24 -28.85 -4.38
C ALA A 1055 5.81 -29.63 -5.57
N GLU A 1056 5.10 -30.66 -5.98
CA GLU A 1056 5.35 -31.47 -7.17
C GLU A 1056 4.33 -31.09 -8.24
N THR A 1057 4.78 -30.76 -9.45
CA THR A 1057 3.89 -30.52 -10.60
C THR A 1057 3.70 -31.81 -11.39
N HIS A 1058 2.44 -32.22 -11.51
CA HIS A 1058 2.02 -33.34 -12.33
C HIS A 1058 1.62 -32.83 -13.72
N ALA A 1059 2.61 -32.70 -14.60
CA ALA A 1059 2.38 -32.36 -16.00
C ALA A 1059 1.52 -33.45 -16.68
N ARG A 1060 0.58 -33.04 -17.53
CA ARG A 1060 -0.17 -33.96 -18.38
C ARG A 1060 0.79 -34.58 -19.41
N VAL A 1061 0.84 -35.91 -19.46
CA VAL A 1061 1.69 -36.63 -20.41
C VAL A 1061 0.81 -37.41 -21.38
N ASP A 1062 0.83 -37.05 -22.67
CA ASP A 1062 0.30 -37.90 -23.74
C ASP A 1062 1.42 -38.78 -24.33
N SER A 1063 2.65 -38.26 -24.38
CA SER A 1063 3.86 -39.06 -24.61
C SER A 1063 5.09 -38.38 -24.00
N LEU A 1064 6.08 -39.17 -23.63
CA LEU A 1064 7.37 -38.72 -23.09
C LEU A 1064 8.50 -39.25 -23.98
N THR A 1065 9.40 -38.36 -24.38
CA THR A 1065 10.59 -38.73 -25.16
C THR A 1065 11.86 -38.30 -24.42
N LEU A 1066 12.90 -39.13 -24.52
CA LEU A 1066 14.22 -38.90 -23.92
C LEU A 1066 15.28 -38.96 -25.01
N GLN A 1067 16.14 -37.94 -25.06
CA GLN A 1067 17.30 -37.88 -25.95
C GLN A 1067 18.57 -37.88 -25.11
N ALA A 1068 19.41 -38.89 -25.28
CA ALA A 1068 20.74 -38.99 -24.68
C ALA A 1068 21.69 -39.70 -25.66
N PRO A 1069 23.02 -39.48 -25.59
CA PRO A 1069 23.96 -40.09 -26.53
C PRO A 1069 24.04 -41.62 -26.38
N ASP A 1070 24.07 -42.34 -27.49
CA ASP A 1070 24.29 -43.79 -27.48
C ASP A 1070 25.67 -44.18 -26.91
N ARG A 1071 26.67 -43.29 -27.08
CA ARG A 1071 28.06 -43.54 -26.70
C ARG A 1071 28.75 -42.28 -26.20
N LEU A 1072 29.59 -42.44 -25.18
CA LEU A 1072 30.47 -41.42 -24.63
C LEU A 1072 31.88 -42.00 -24.39
N ALA A 1073 32.90 -41.16 -24.41
CA ALA A 1073 34.24 -41.52 -23.91
C ALA A 1073 34.34 -41.14 -22.42
N VAL A 1074 35.14 -41.85 -21.62
CA VAL A 1074 35.40 -41.45 -20.22
C VAL A 1074 35.96 -40.03 -20.19
N GLY A 1075 35.36 -39.17 -19.36
CA GLY A 1075 35.64 -37.73 -19.28
C GLY A 1075 34.88 -36.87 -20.29
N GLY A 1076 34.16 -37.49 -21.24
CA GLY A 1076 33.29 -36.79 -22.18
C GLY A 1076 32.01 -36.28 -21.52
N GLN A 1077 31.47 -35.21 -22.09
CA GLN A 1077 30.20 -34.59 -21.68
C GLN A 1077 29.24 -34.55 -22.87
N ALA A 1078 27.95 -34.69 -22.58
CA ALA A 1078 26.86 -34.50 -23.54
C ALA A 1078 25.65 -33.90 -22.83
N GLU A 1079 24.69 -33.46 -23.62
CA GLU A 1079 23.39 -33.01 -23.15
C GLU A 1079 22.38 -34.17 -23.18
N VAL A 1080 21.49 -34.17 -22.20
CA VAL A 1080 20.34 -35.06 -22.09
C VAL A 1080 19.11 -34.17 -21.97
N THR A 1081 18.17 -34.37 -22.87
CA THR A 1081 16.92 -33.61 -22.90
C THR A 1081 15.74 -34.58 -22.89
N ALA A 1082 14.64 -34.18 -22.27
CA ALA A 1082 13.39 -34.89 -22.36
C ALA A 1082 12.26 -33.93 -22.69
N THR A 1083 11.24 -34.43 -23.38
CA THR A 1083 10.12 -33.64 -23.87
C THR A 1083 8.82 -34.39 -23.64
N VAL A 1084 7.89 -33.74 -22.96
CA VAL A 1084 6.50 -34.15 -22.83
C VAL A 1084 5.71 -33.57 -24.00
N VAL A 1085 4.85 -34.38 -24.60
CA VAL A 1085 3.82 -33.92 -25.54
C VAL A 1085 2.47 -33.99 -24.86
N GLN A 1086 1.67 -32.94 -25.00
CA GLN A 1086 0.31 -32.85 -24.46
C GLN A 1086 -0.64 -32.12 -25.43
N ASP A 1087 -1.94 -32.20 -25.16
CA ASP A 1087 -3.00 -31.36 -25.74
C ASP A 1087 -2.99 -31.33 -27.28
N GLY A 1088 -2.75 -32.48 -27.90
CA GLY A 1088 -2.78 -32.62 -29.36
C GLY A 1088 -1.53 -32.10 -30.09
N GLY A 1089 -0.40 -31.91 -29.38
CA GLY A 1089 0.91 -31.70 -30.01
C GLY A 1089 1.79 -30.61 -29.37
N ARG A 1090 1.40 -30.03 -28.23
CA ARG A 1090 2.25 -29.06 -27.51
C ARG A 1090 3.45 -29.79 -26.91
N GLU A 1091 4.65 -29.37 -27.29
CA GLU A 1091 5.90 -29.86 -26.73
C GLU A 1091 6.30 -29.02 -25.50
N VAL A 1092 6.63 -29.69 -24.40
CA VAL A 1092 7.08 -29.09 -23.14
C VAL A 1092 8.38 -29.75 -22.74
N ALA A 1093 9.44 -28.95 -22.55
CA ALA A 1093 10.70 -29.45 -22.06
C ALA A 1093 10.54 -29.96 -20.61
N VAL A 1094 11.14 -31.10 -20.30
CA VAL A 1094 11.22 -31.61 -18.92
C VAL A 1094 12.33 -30.87 -18.20
N ALA A 1095 12.01 -29.66 -17.78
CA ALA A 1095 12.81 -28.77 -16.94
C ALA A 1095 11.87 -28.03 -15.99
N TRP A 1096 12.40 -27.40 -14.94
CA TRP A 1096 11.57 -26.56 -14.05
C TRP A 1096 10.70 -25.60 -14.88
N PRO A 1097 9.38 -25.48 -14.60
CA PRO A 1097 8.68 -25.98 -13.42
C PRO A 1097 8.00 -27.35 -13.60
N VAL A 1098 8.40 -28.18 -14.57
CA VAL A 1098 7.99 -29.60 -14.63
C VAL A 1098 8.79 -30.40 -13.61
N THR A 1099 8.11 -31.06 -12.67
CA THR A 1099 8.73 -32.04 -11.78
C THR A 1099 8.95 -33.36 -12.53
N ALA A 1100 10.17 -33.92 -12.40
CA ALA A 1100 10.51 -35.21 -12.98
C ALA A 1100 11.36 -36.04 -12.02
N THR A 1101 11.42 -37.35 -12.22
CA THR A 1101 12.36 -38.21 -11.51
C THR A 1101 13.39 -38.78 -12.49
N TRP A 1102 14.58 -38.19 -12.49
CA TRP A 1102 15.75 -38.69 -13.21
C TRP A 1102 16.45 -39.78 -12.39
N SER A 1103 16.72 -40.93 -13.01
CA SER A 1103 17.35 -42.07 -12.35
C SER A 1103 18.02 -43.01 -13.37
N GLY A 1104 18.40 -44.23 -12.93
CA GLY A 1104 18.75 -45.33 -13.81
C GLY A 1104 20.03 -46.09 -13.45
N ASP A 1105 20.19 -47.26 -14.06
CA ASP A 1105 21.31 -48.17 -13.78
C ASP A 1105 22.65 -47.57 -14.23
N GLY A 1106 23.62 -47.50 -13.31
CA GLY A 1106 24.94 -46.92 -13.61
C GLY A 1106 24.93 -45.40 -13.77
N VAL A 1107 23.81 -44.73 -13.43
CA VAL A 1107 23.67 -43.28 -13.37
C VAL A 1107 23.83 -42.81 -11.94
N ARG A 1108 24.48 -41.67 -11.75
CA ARG A 1108 24.54 -40.96 -10.47
C ARG A 1108 24.11 -39.52 -10.70
N LEU A 1109 23.20 -39.00 -9.90
CA LEU A 1109 22.83 -37.59 -10.01
C LEU A 1109 23.97 -36.71 -9.49
N ALA A 1110 24.16 -35.53 -10.09
CA ALA A 1110 25.13 -34.55 -9.63
C ALA A 1110 24.93 -34.27 -8.12
N GLY A 1111 26.02 -34.22 -7.37
CA GLY A 1111 25.99 -34.04 -5.90
C GLY A 1111 25.76 -35.32 -5.08
N SER A 1112 25.24 -36.41 -5.67
CA SER A 1112 25.10 -37.69 -4.97
C SER A 1112 26.41 -38.50 -4.95
N ARG A 1113 26.57 -39.43 -3.99
CA ARG A 1113 27.79 -40.27 -3.84
C ARG A 1113 27.52 -41.72 -4.26
N GLY A 1114 28.45 -42.33 -4.99
CA GLY A 1114 28.37 -43.74 -5.36
C GLY A 1114 29.19 -44.08 -6.61
N PRO A 1115 29.42 -45.38 -6.89
CA PRO A 1115 29.99 -45.79 -8.17
C PRO A 1115 28.99 -45.54 -9.30
N ALA A 1116 29.47 -45.00 -10.42
CA ALA A 1116 28.63 -44.71 -11.59
C ALA A 1116 29.45 -44.85 -12.88
N VAL A 1117 28.73 -45.03 -13.98
CA VAL A 1117 29.26 -44.97 -15.35
C VAL A 1117 29.11 -43.55 -15.89
N VAL A 1118 27.96 -42.92 -15.61
CA VAL A 1118 27.67 -41.52 -15.95
C VAL A 1118 27.17 -40.75 -14.73
N GLU A 1119 27.49 -39.46 -14.67
CA GLU A 1119 26.90 -38.48 -13.75
C GLU A 1119 25.93 -37.60 -14.54
N LEU A 1120 24.68 -37.48 -14.11
CA LEU A 1120 23.66 -36.61 -14.74
C LEU A 1120 23.37 -35.44 -13.80
N ASP A 1121 23.38 -34.22 -14.32
CA ASP A 1121 22.86 -33.03 -13.67
C ASP A 1121 21.47 -32.71 -14.26
N PRO A 1122 20.37 -33.02 -13.55
CA PRO A 1122 19.01 -32.77 -14.06
C PRO A 1122 18.71 -31.29 -14.31
N ALA A 1123 19.33 -30.38 -13.55
CA ALA A 1123 19.05 -28.96 -13.67
C ALA A 1123 19.63 -28.35 -14.97
N SER A 1124 20.77 -28.87 -15.42
CA SER A 1124 21.42 -28.41 -16.67
C SER A 1124 21.28 -29.39 -17.83
N GLY A 1125 20.66 -30.55 -17.63
CA GLY A 1125 20.65 -31.65 -18.59
C GLY A 1125 22.03 -32.25 -18.87
N ARG A 1126 23.08 -31.88 -18.12
CA ARG A 1126 24.45 -32.28 -18.45
C ARG A 1126 24.77 -33.70 -17.98
N LEU A 1127 25.19 -34.55 -18.92
CA LEU A 1127 25.63 -35.92 -18.67
C LEU A 1127 27.15 -36.05 -18.84
N THR A 1128 27.86 -36.44 -17.78
CA THR A 1128 29.32 -36.61 -17.75
C THR A 1128 29.67 -38.09 -17.59
N ALA A 1129 30.49 -38.62 -18.49
CA ALA A 1129 31.00 -39.98 -18.39
C ALA A 1129 32.11 -40.08 -17.33
N VAL A 1130 31.85 -40.73 -16.20
CA VAL A 1130 32.79 -40.82 -15.06
C VAL A 1130 33.48 -42.18 -14.94
N GLY A 1131 33.00 -43.21 -15.65
CA GLY A 1131 33.61 -44.54 -15.67
C GLY A 1131 33.24 -45.34 -16.92
N ALA A 1132 34.11 -46.24 -17.35
CA ALA A 1132 33.82 -47.10 -18.50
C ALA A 1132 32.76 -48.15 -18.13
N GLY A 1133 31.77 -48.37 -18.98
CA GLY A 1133 30.66 -49.27 -18.70
C GLY A 1133 29.43 -49.03 -19.57
N THR A 1134 28.28 -49.51 -19.12
CA THR A 1134 26.97 -49.18 -19.67
C THR A 1134 26.16 -48.52 -18.56
N ALA A 1135 25.52 -47.40 -18.88
CA ALA A 1135 24.46 -46.81 -18.07
C ALA A 1135 23.12 -46.87 -18.82
N THR A 1136 22.02 -46.87 -18.09
CA THR A 1136 20.67 -46.58 -18.61
C THR A 1136 20.20 -45.33 -17.90
N VAL A 1137 19.94 -44.26 -18.64
CA VAL A 1137 19.33 -43.03 -18.12
C VAL A 1137 17.82 -43.18 -18.24
N THR A 1138 17.11 -42.95 -17.14
CA THR A 1138 15.66 -43.04 -17.04
C THR A 1138 15.12 -41.68 -16.57
N VAL A 1139 14.03 -41.22 -17.19
CA VAL A 1139 13.25 -40.06 -16.73
C VAL A 1139 11.81 -40.48 -16.56
N GLU A 1140 11.20 -40.09 -15.45
CA GLU A 1140 9.78 -40.30 -15.15
C GLU A 1140 9.10 -38.94 -14.97
N VAL A 1141 7.94 -38.75 -15.62
CA VAL A 1141 7.09 -37.57 -15.46
C VAL A 1141 5.65 -38.04 -15.27
N ASN A 1142 5.05 -37.73 -14.12
CA ASN A 1142 3.67 -38.10 -13.80
C ASN A 1142 3.36 -39.60 -14.05
N GLY A 1143 4.27 -40.50 -13.64
CA GLY A 1143 4.15 -41.95 -13.79
C GLY A 1143 4.54 -42.52 -15.15
N GLU A 1144 4.77 -41.69 -16.17
CA GLU A 1144 5.22 -42.12 -17.49
C GLU A 1144 6.75 -42.10 -17.58
N THR A 1145 7.36 -43.17 -18.10
CA THR A 1145 8.82 -43.37 -18.11
C THR A 1145 9.41 -43.43 -19.50
N ALA A 1146 10.57 -42.81 -19.71
CA ALA A 1146 11.41 -42.98 -20.90
C ALA A 1146 12.85 -43.34 -20.51
N GLU A 1147 13.48 -44.23 -21.28
CA GLU A 1147 14.82 -44.74 -20.99
C GLU A 1147 15.74 -44.70 -22.22
N GLN A 1148 17.02 -44.38 -21.99
CA GLN A 1148 18.05 -44.39 -23.03
C GLN A 1148 19.35 -45.01 -22.52
N ARG A 1149 19.87 -45.97 -23.29
CA ARG A 1149 21.12 -46.67 -22.95
C ARG A 1149 22.33 -45.89 -23.45
N VAL A 1150 23.31 -45.69 -22.56
CA VAL A 1150 24.57 -44.99 -22.84
C VAL A 1150 25.76 -45.93 -22.64
N VAL A 1151 26.60 -46.10 -23.66
CA VAL A 1151 27.82 -46.92 -23.56
C VAL A 1151 29.04 -46.02 -23.41
N VAL A 1152 29.74 -46.13 -22.28
CA VAL A 1152 30.97 -45.36 -22.02
C VAL A 1152 32.21 -46.20 -22.35
N GLY A 1153 32.89 -45.82 -23.43
CA GLY A 1153 34.17 -46.37 -23.85
C GLY A 1153 35.36 -45.68 -23.18
N ARG A 1154 36.49 -46.38 -23.08
CA ARG A 1154 37.76 -45.81 -22.60
C ARG A 1154 38.38 -44.86 -23.61
#